data_AF-A0A9X2S1K4-F1
#
_entry.id   AF-A0A9X2S1K4-F1
#
_cell.length_a   1.000
_cell.length_b   1.000
_cell.length_c   1.000
_cell.angle_alpha   90.00
_cell.angle_beta   90.00
_cell.angle_gamma   90.00
#
_symmetry.space_group_name_H-M   'P 1'
#
loop_
_entity.id
_entity.type
_entity.pdbx_description
1 polymer ?
#
loop_
_entity_poly.entity_id
_entity_poly.type
_entity_poly.pdbx_seq_one_letter_code
_entity_poly.pdbx_strand_id
1 'polypeptide(L)'
;APRHHPAPRRVTPEPARRQGEYYWWPRHERQPELVASPEPGCYRTRWQNIGRPAPTRARGRWLLLGDDTVTAARLRDRLERDGAHVLVVGRRDEEHPWPMDAVRDALADEAVDTVVCLTAGAGPSTTPVDEDGEAALSRVLRTSTAVLDLTRTLARLRPSAQLVLVTHGGRAGEGTPERAALWGLGRVISSEHPELRCRRIDLTAGDDEALADELAASDASEDEIALHEGMRHAARLVERRPGTEADTAGRREPVVRRDGAYLITGGGGALGLHCARWLVDGGAKQVFLTGRSHRPPPAAERAMAELSGNGVLVSYIPADVSRAADCDRVFDQLGSTGAPLHGVIHAAGVLDDSLLLHAGHDQLARVLSPKVAGGWNVHRAALRRDQPLDFLVFFSSQATMLGTVGQGAYAAANAYLDGLAEYGQAKGLPALSVAWGPWTGAGMAGRAPDSARTLWESSGIGMIDPAHGLASLERLIHDRAPSTVCVSVDWRRYAHHMGGRTPARLRGLARPEAVTRPTDEDVAAVLERELRQVLRLRPQTPVDADRPLMELGLDSALAVELRNRLTGELGIPLSTTVTFEHPTVADLAEHLRAGGDTEICERATPAAVPRPTARRATPLAPDPTRVKEPAPVDSGEDAVAIVGMACRFPGGADNIASYWQLLREGRDAIIDVPPDRWRPEDLPGRNGEPPDGPLRWGGFLTEPVDAFDADFFGLSTHEAQRLDPQQRLLLETAWEALADAAVVPHQLVGRQGGVFLSLYYNDYAQLAAEAGASDAFSSLGNLNSLAAGRLSYALGLHGPSLVVDTACSSSLVALHMARQSLLRGECDIAFAGGASLMLTPGASVALSQMQAVAADGRCKTFDASADGFGRGEGVGVVVLRRLSDALVAGDVV
;
A
#
# COMPACT_ATOMS: atom_id res chain seq x y z
N ALA A 1 -6.28 -37.42 70.12
CA ALA A 1 -5.93 -38.85 70.15
C ALA A 1 -7.19 -39.66 70.43
N PRO A 2 -7.40 -40.85 69.84
CA PRO A 2 -6.72 -41.56 68.73
C PRO A 2 -7.71 -41.92 67.57
N ARG A 3 -7.43 -42.53 66.39
CA ARG A 3 -6.29 -43.15 65.65
C ARG A 3 -6.81 -43.38 64.20
N HIS A 4 -6.22 -42.86 63.11
CA HIS A 4 -5.11 -43.36 62.26
C HIS A 4 -5.34 -44.62 61.37
N HIS A 5 -5.43 -44.37 60.05
CA HIS A 5 -4.79 -45.01 58.85
C HIS A 5 -4.97 -46.52 58.53
N PRO A 6 -5.00 -46.96 57.23
CA PRO A 6 -3.88 -46.80 56.27
C PRO A 6 -4.19 -46.54 54.76
N ALA A 7 -3.12 -46.30 54.00
CA ALA A 7 -3.01 -45.86 52.60
C ALA A 7 -3.27 -46.94 51.51
N PRO A 8 -3.51 -46.56 50.23
CA PRO A 8 -3.78 -47.50 49.14
C PRO A 8 -2.53 -47.89 48.32
N ARG A 9 -2.49 -49.15 47.85
CA ARG A 9 -1.43 -49.74 47.01
C ARG A 9 -1.83 -49.78 45.52
N ARG A 10 -0.83 -49.46 44.70
CA ARG A 10 -0.70 -49.58 43.23
C ARG A 10 -1.03 -50.97 42.67
N VAL A 11 -1.53 -51.03 41.43
CA VAL A 11 -1.23 -52.10 40.45
C VAL A 11 -1.22 -51.55 39.01
N THR A 12 -0.12 -51.81 38.30
CA THR A 12 0.13 -51.85 36.84
C THR A 12 1.27 -52.88 36.64
N PRO A 13 1.61 -53.41 35.44
CA PRO A 13 0.97 -53.43 34.10
C PRO A 13 0.94 -54.86 33.45
N GLU A 14 0.30 -55.17 32.31
CA GLU A 14 0.73 -55.17 30.86
C GLU A 14 0.25 -56.53 30.20
N PRO A 15 0.35 -56.85 28.88
CA PRO A 15 0.16 -56.11 27.60
C PRO A 15 -0.66 -56.86 26.48
N ALA A 16 -0.90 -56.16 25.33
CA ALA A 16 -0.78 -56.61 23.92
C ALA A 16 -2.00 -56.80 22.95
N ARG A 17 -2.06 -55.88 21.95
CA ARG A 17 -2.22 -56.01 20.46
C ARG A 17 -3.60 -55.99 19.71
N ARG A 18 -3.74 -54.89 18.93
CA ARG A 18 -4.15 -54.67 17.49
C ARG A 18 -5.49 -55.20 16.93
N GLN A 19 -6.32 -54.28 16.40
CA GLN A 19 -6.67 -54.10 14.95
C GLN A 19 -7.69 -52.95 14.80
N GLY A 20 -7.63 -52.20 13.69
CA GLY A 20 -8.48 -51.03 13.42
C GLY A 20 -9.68 -51.33 12.52
N GLU A 21 -10.71 -50.49 12.60
CA GLU A 21 -11.80 -50.41 11.63
C GLU A 21 -12.42 -48.99 11.62
N TYR A 22 -12.74 -48.55 10.41
CA TYR A 22 -13.26 -47.25 10.02
C TYR A 22 -14.74 -47.07 10.41
N TYR A 23 -15.15 -45.85 10.78
CA TYR A 23 -16.57 -45.45 10.77
C TYR A 23 -16.79 -44.17 9.95
N TRP A 24 -17.83 -44.27 9.12
CA TRP A 24 -18.26 -43.38 8.05
C TRP A 24 -19.01 -42.14 8.57
N TRP A 25 -18.83 -40.99 7.89
CA TRP A 25 -19.68 -39.79 8.05
C TRP A 25 -20.71 -39.72 6.91
N PRO A 26 -21.99 -39.40 7.14
CA PRO A 26 -23.02 -39.44 6.11
C PRO A 26 -22.86 -38.29 5.10
N ARG A 27 -23.01 -38.63 3.82
CA ARG A 27 -23.17 -37.70 2.69
C ARG A 27 -24.60 -37.16 2.61
N HIS A 28 -24.68 -35.97 2.03
CA HIS A 28 -25.85 -35.24 1.52
C HIS A 28 -26.63 -34.36 2.51
N GLU A 29 -26.11 -33.15 2.71
CA GLU A 29 -26.91 -31.97 2.40
C GLU A 29 -26.39 -31.34 1.10
N ARG A 30 -27.34 -30.89 0.29
CA ARG A 30 -27.18 -30.51 -1.11
C ARG A 30 -26.19 -29.36 -1.22
N GLN A 31 -25.28 -29.46 -2.20
CA GLN A 31 -24.65 -28.28 -2.79
C GLN A 31 -25.77 -27.27 -3.08
N PRO A 32 -25.64 -25.98 -2.73
CA PRO A 32 -26.48 -24.98 -3.33
C PRO A 32 -26.35 -25.18 -4.84
N GLU A 33 -27.48 -25.35 -5.54
CA GLU A 33 -27.51 -25.24 -6.99
C GLU A 33 -26.69 -23.99 -7.35
N LEU A 34 -25.68 -24.17 -8.21
CA LEU A 34 -25.02 -23.06 -8.89
C LEU A 34 -26.13 -22.25 -9.54
N VAL A 35 -26.58 -21.18 -8.88
CA VAL A 35 -27.29 -20.11 -9.54
C VAL A 35 -26.35 -19.70 -10.67
N ALA A 36 -26.77 -19.94 -11.91
CA ALA A 36 -25.98 -19.62 -13.08
C ALA A 36 -25.48 -18.18 -12.92
N SER A 37 -24.16 -17.99 -12.84
CA SER A 37 -23.58 -16.65 -12.75
C SER A 37 -24.10 -15.84 -13.93
N PRO A 38 -24.74 -14.69 -13.73
CA PRO A 38 -25.30 -13.91 -14.83
C PRO A 38 -24.20 -13.55 -15.85
N GLU A 39 -24.57 -13.41 -17.12
CA GLU A 39 -23.63 -12.92 -18.15
C GLU A 39 -22.97 -11.61 -17.68
N PRO A 40 -21.68 -11.41 -17.95
CA PRO A 40 -21.01 -10.17 -17.58
C PRO A 40 -21.60 -8.99 -18.34
N GLY A 41 -21.79 -7.87 -17.64
CA GLY A 41 -22.16 -6.60 -18.27
C GLY A 41 -21.03 -6.09 -19.16
N CYS A 42 -21.38 -5.54 -20.32
CA CYS A 42 -20.44 -4.91 -21.25
C CYS A 42 -20.59 -3.39 -21.15
N TYR A 43 -19.48 -2.67 -21.04
CA TYR A 43 -19.48 -1.22 -20.84
C TYR A 43 -18.47 -0.53 -21.77
N ARG A 44 -18.76 0.73 -22.12
CA ARG A 44 -17.85 1.56 -22.91
C ARG A 44 -17.75 2.97 -22.34
N THR A 45 -16.62 3.63 -22.60
CA THR A 45 -16.48 5.06 -22.28
C THR A 45 -17.17 5.90 -23.34
N ARG A 46 -18.07 6.79 -22.91
CA ARG A 46 -18.72 7.82 -23.70
C ARG A 46 -18.23 9.17 -23.20
N TRP A 47 -17.75 10.01 -24.12
CA TRP A 47 -17.38 11.39 -23.83
C TRP A 47 -18.61 12.28 -23.91
N GLN A 48 -19.05 12.80 -22.77
CA GLN A 48 -20.21 13.69 -22.66
C GLN A 48 -19.76 15.14 -22.61
N ASN A 49 -20.31 16.01 -23.47
CA ASN A 49 -20.10 17.44 -23.38
C ASN A 49 -20.79 17.98 -22.12
N ILE A 50 -20.05 18.68 -21.26
CA ILE A 50 -20.52 19.19 -19.98
C ILE A 50 -20.44 20.72 -19.84
N GLY A 51 -20.16 21.43 -20.94
CA GLY A 51 -19.95 22.88 -20.92
C GLY A 51 -18.65 23.29 -20.23
N ARG A 52 -18.16 24.50 -20.51
CA ARG A 52 -16.93 25.02 -19.90
C ARG A 52 -17.20 25.52 -18.47
N PRO A 53 -16.28 25.33 -17.52
CA PRO A 53 -16.41 25.89 -16.18
C PRO A 53 -16.43 27.43 -16.24
N ALA A 54 -17.02 28.06 -15.23
CA ALA A 54 -16.94 29.52 -15.11
C ALA A 54 -15.47 29.94 -14.91
N PRO A 55 -15.00 30.98 -15.61
CA PRO A 55 -13.61 31.40 -15.51
C PRO A 55 -13.32 31.91 -14.09
N THR A 56 -12.41 31.24 -13.42
CA THR A 56 -11.84 31.62 -12.12
C THR A 56 -10.38 31.99 -12.30
N ARG A 57 -9.86 32.87 -11.45
CA ARG A 57 -8.43 33.21 -11.47
C ARG A 57 -7.63 32.13 -10.76
N ALA A 58 -6.62 31.59 -11.42
CA ALA A 58 -5.62 30.76 -10.78
C ALA A 58 -4.90 31.54 -9.67
N ARG A 59 -4.79 30.94 -8.49
CA ARG A 59 -4.04 31.46 -7.33
C ARG A 59 -3.15 30.36 -6.78
N GLY A 60 -2.26 30.72 -5.86
CA GLY A 60 -1.36 29.77 -5.23
C GLY A 60 -0.10 29.52 -6.05
N ARG A 61 0.66 28.49 -5.67
CA ARG A 61 1.93 28.13 -6.30
C ARG A 61 1.78 26.86 -7.14
N TRP A 62 2.30 26.92 -8.35
CA TRP A 62 2.13 25.90 -9.38
C TRP A 62 3.50 25.40 -9.81
N LEU A 63 3.64 24.08 -9.93
CA LEU A 63 4.83 23.45 -10.50
C LEU A 63 4.46 22.82 -11.84
N LEU A 64 5.00 23.36 -12.93
CA LEU A 64 4.86 22.75 -14.25
C LEU A 64 6.08 21.89 -14.56
N LEU A 65 5.81 20.62 -14.87
CA LEU A 65 6.79 19.64 -15.31
C LEU A 65 6.60 19.41 -16.82
N GLY A 66 7.58 19.80 -17.63
CA GLY A 66 7.50 19.67 -19.08
C GLY A 66 8.58 20.46 -19.81
N ASP A 67 8.76 20.18 -21.09
CA ASP A 67 9.62 21.00 -21.97
C ASP A 67 9.13 22.45 -22.04
N ASP A 68 10.02 23.40 -22.36
CA ASP A 68 9.67 24.77 -22.77
C ASP A 68 8.97 24.77 -24.15
N THR A 69 7.88 24.01 -24.22
CA THR A 69 6.96 23.98 -25.34
C THR A 69 6.17 25.27 -25.37
N VAL A 70 5.69 25.63 -26.55
CA VAL A 70 4.74 26.75 -26.72
C VAL A 70 3.56 26.62 -25.74
N THR A 71 3.08 25.41 -25.48
CA THR A 71 2.01 25.13 -24.50
C THR A 71 2.44 25.42 -23.06
N ALA A 72 3.62 24.98 -22.62
CA ALA A 72 4.12 25.26 -21.27
C ALA A 72 4.35 26.76 -21.04
N ALA A 73 4.96 27.45 -22.01
CA ALA A 73 5.18 28.90 -21.97
C ALA A 73 3.86 29.67 -21.93
N ARG A 74 2.91 29.34 -22.82
CA ARG A 74 1.57 29.97 -22.84
C ARG A 74 0.81 29.73 -21.55
N LEU A 75 0.89 28.51 -21.01
CA LEU A 75 0.23 28.16 -19.76
C LEU A 75 0.82 28.94 -18.59
N ARG A 76 2.16 29.02 -18.48
CA ARG A 76 2.82 29.88 -17.48
C ARG A 76 2.36 31.32 -17.61
N ASP A 77 2.50 31.92 -18.78
CA ASP A 77 2.17 33.33 -19.01
C ASP A 77 0.67 33.62 -18.74
N ARG A 78 -0.22 32.65 -18.97
CA ARG A 78 -1.65 32.76 -18.66
C ARG A 78 -1.95 32.64 -17.16
N LEU A 79 -1.33 31.69 -16.47
CA LEU A 79 -1.49 31.47 -15.02
C LEU A 79 -0.90 32.63 -14.20
N GLU A 80 0.27 33.15 -14.60
CA GLU A 80 0.90 34.32 -13.95
C GLU A 80 0.04 35.58 -14.13
N ARG A 81 -0.59 35.77 -15.29
CA ARG A 81 -1.56 36.86 -15.52
C ARG A 81 -2.77 36.79 -14.58
N ASP A 82 -3.17 35.60 -14.14
CA ASP A 82 -4.25 35.42 -13.17
C ASP A 82 -3.81 35.60 -11.71
N GLY A 83 -2.50 35.70 -11.45
CA GLY A 83 -1.91 35.91 -10.14
C GLY A 83 -1.36 34.65 -9.47
N ALA A 84 -1.18 33.55 -10.21
CA ALA A 84 -0.45 32.38 -9.73
C ALA A 84 1.07 32.59 -9.78
N HIS A 85 1.80 31.95 -8.87
CA HIS A 85 3.26 31.88 -8.94
C HIS A 85 3.66 30.54 -9.56
N VAL A 86 4.42 30.58 -10.65
CA VAL A 86 4.66 29.41 -11.50
C VAL A 86 6.14 29.05 -11.50
N LEU A 87 6.44 27.85 -11.01
CA LEU A 87 7.75 27.21 -11.12
C LEU A 87 7.74 26.25 -12.31
N VAL A 88 8.77 26.29 -13.14
CA VAL A 88 8.90 25.39 -14.29
C VAL A 88 10.14 24.53 -14.11
N VAL A 89 9.96 23.21 -14.16
CA VAL A 89 11.07 22.24 -14.21
C VAL A 89 11.08 21.62 -15.60
N GLY A 90 12.08 22.02 -16.39
CA GLY A 90 12.32 21.50 -17.74
C GLY A 90 12.74 20.03 -17.74
N ARG A 91 12.65 19.38 -18.89
CA ARG A 91 13.20 18.02 -19.05
C ARG A 91 14.72 18.03 -18.93
N ARG A 92 15.26 16.97 -18.33
CA ARG A 92 16.72 16.76 -18.24
C ARG A 92 17.25 16.17 -19.54
N ASP A 93 16.68 15.05 -19.97
CA ASP A 93 17.05 14.32 -21.17
C ASP A 93 15.91 13.40 -21.65
N GLU A 94 16.15 12.65 -22.73
CA GLU A 94 15.17 11.71 -23.28
C GLU A 94 14.85 10.56 -22.33
N GLU A 95 15.79 10.12 -21.48
CA GLU A 95 15.66 8.97 -20.56
C GLU A 95 14.99 9.36 -19.24
N HIS A 96 15.25 10.56 -18.74
CA HIS A 96 14.75 11.12 -17.49
C HIS A 96 13.91 12.35 -17.80
N PRO A 97 12.60 12.18 -18.10
CA PRO A 97 11.77 13.29 -18.53
C PRO A 97 11.69 14.38 -17.46
N TRP A 98 11.81 14.07 -16.16
CA TRP A 98 11.90 15.11 -15.12
C TRP A 98 13.10 14.85 -14.20
N PRO A 99 14.00 15.84 -13.99
CA PRO A 99 15.06 15.73 -13.00
C PRO A 99 14.44 15.72 -11.60
N MET A 100 14.26 14.52 -11.04
CA MET A 100 13.57 14.34 -9.76
C MET A 100 14.23 15.07 -8.58
N ASP A 101 15.54 15.35 -8.65
CA ASP A 101 16.21 16.19 -7.64
C ASP A 101 15.71 17.63 -7.71
N ALA A 102 15.61 18.24 -8.90
CA ALA A 102 15.06 19.58 -9.05
C ALA A 102 13.56 19.66 -8.71
N VAL A 103 12.80 18.59 -9.00
CA VAL A 103 11.40 18.47 -8.54
C VAL A 103 11.34 18.42 -7.02
N ARG A 104 12.22 17.64 -6.38
CA ARG A 104 12.28 17.54 -4.91
C ARG A 104 12.65 18.88 -4.27
N ASP A 105 13.64 19.58 -4.82
CA ASP A 105 14.07 20.89 -4.33
C ASP A 105 12.93 21.91 -4.44
N ALA A 106 12.26 21.98 -5.60
CA ALA A 106 11.10 22.85 -5.81
C ALA A 106 9.94 22.54 -4.83
N LEU A 107 9.72 21.25 -4.53
CA LEU A 107 8.69 20.83 -3.59
C LEU A 107 9.11 21.00 -2.12
N ALA A 108 10.40 21.05 -1.79
CA ALA A 108 10.88 21.20 -0.41
C ALA A 108 10.83 22.68 0.02
N ASP A 109 11.31 23.57 -0.84
CA ASP A 109 11.52 24.99 -0.51
C ASP A 109 10.23 25.82 -0.56
N GLU A 110 9.22 25.34 -1.30
CA GLU A 110 8.00 26.11 -1.56
C GLU A 110 6.70 25.33 -1.27
N ALA A 111 5.67 26.04 -0.84
CA ALA A 111 4.33 25.49 -0.64
C ALA A 111 3.60 25.41 -2.00
N VAL A 112 3.85 24.34 -2.76
CA VAL A 112 3.22 24.09 -4.07
C VAL A 112 1.82 23.50 -3.89
N ASP A 113 0.80 24.15 -4.46
CA ASP A 113 -0.61 23.75 -4.38
C ASP A 113 -1.00 22.80 -5.51
N THR A 114 -0.40 22.95 -6.69
CA THR A 114 -0.75 22.18 -7.89
C THR A 114 0.48 21.83 -8.72
N VAL A 115 0.61 20.57 -9.09
CA VAL A 115 1.66 20.05 -9.97
C VAL A 115 1.04 19.60 -11.28
N VAL A 116 1.45 20.22 -12.37
CA VAL A 116 0.96 19.93 -13.72
C VAL A 116 2.06 19.22 -14.50
N CYS A 117 1.82 17.96 -14.80
CA CYS A 117 2.65 17.15 -15.66
C CYS A 117 2.18 17.31 -17.11
N LEU A 118 2.91 18.12 -17.88
CA LEU A 118 2.76 18.19 -19.33
C LEU A 118 3.58 17.05 -19.94
N THR A 119 2.92 15.96 -20.31
CA THR A 119 3.59 14.94 -21.11
C THR A 119 3.95 15.54 -22.46
N ALA A 120 5.19 15.31 -22.90
CA ALA A 120 5.65 15.74 -24.21
C ALA A 120 4.82 15.05 -25.29
N GLY A 121 3.75 15.71 -25.72
CA GLY A 121 3.17 15.52 -27.02
C GLY A 121 4.15 16.11 -28.02
N ALA A 122 5.00 15.28 -28.60
CA ALA A 122 5.49 15.59 -29.94
C ALA A 122 4.25 15.91 -30.78
N GLY A 123 4.21 17.11 -31.37
CA GLY A 123 3.21 17.43 -32.39
C GLY A 123 3.12 16.30 -33.40
N PRO A 124 1.96 16.10 -34.04
CA PRO A 124 1.47 14.82 -34.61
C PRO A 124 2.57 13.77 -34.75
N SER A 125 2.92 13.12 -33.62
CA SER A 125 3.97 12.13 -33.60
C SER A 125 3.39 10.89 -34.24
N THR A 126 3.71 10.72 -35.52
CA THR A 126 3.58 9.44 -36.18
C THR A 126 4.54 8.50 -35.47
N THR A 127 4.09 7.75 -34.47
CA THR A 127 4.84 6.57 -34.01
C THR A 127 5.19 5.80 -35.28
N PRO A 128 6.49 5.64 -35.61
CA PRO A 128 6.85 5.01 -36.86
C PRO A 128 6.23 3.61 -36.88
N VAL A 129 5.46 3.31 -37.93
CA VAL A 129 4.77 2.01 -38.06
C VAL A 129 5.76 0.84 -37.99
N ASP A 130 7.04 1.10 -38.25
CA ASP A 130 8.13 0.13 -38.24
C ASP A 130 8.89 -0.01 -36.92
N GLU A 131 8.58 0.81 -35.92
CA GLU A 131 9.25 0.74 -34.61
C GLU A 131 8.94 -0.59 -33.89
N ASP A 132 9.90 -1.10 -33.11
CA ASP A 132 9.73 -2.33 -32.33
C ASP A 132 9.05 -2.11 -30.97
N GLY A 133 8.58 -3.22 -30.40
CA GLY A 133 7.88 -3.22 -29.13
C GLY A 133 8.78 -2.80 -27.96
N GLU A 134 10.07 -3.07 -28.04
CA GLU A 134 11.07 -2.64 -27.06
C GLU A 134 11.13 -1.11 -26.98
N ALA A 135 11.17 -0.40 -28.10
CA ALA A 135 11.17 1.07 -28.11
C ALA A 135 9.83 1.66 -27.63
N ALA A 136 8.70 1.04 -27.99
CA ALA A 136 7.39 1.40 -27.43
C ALA A 136 7.33 1.22 -25.90
N LEU A 137 7.88 0.11 -25.38
CA LEU A 137 8.01 -0.15 -23.95
C LEU A 137 8.90 0.89 -23.26
N SER A 138 10.03 1.25 -23.86
CA SER A 138 10.90 2.29 -23.33
C SER A 138 10.18 3.63 -23.19
N ARG A 139 9.38 4.06 -24.18
CA ARG A 139 8.57 5.30 -24.05
C ARG A 139 7.58 5.25 -22.89
N VAL A 140 6.82 4.16 -22.79
CA VAL A 140 5.82 3.99 -21.72
C VAL A 140 6.50 3.93 -20.36
N LEU A 141 7.63 3.23 -20.25
CA LEU A 141 8.40 3.13 -19.01
C LEU A 141 8.88 4.49 -18.54
N ARG A 142 9.50 5.29 -19.41
CA ARG A 142 10.02 6.61 -19.04
C ARG A 142 8.96 7.52 -18.43
N THR A 143 7.76 7.52 -19.01
CA THR A 143 6.66 8.34 -18.47
C THR A 143 6.07 7.72 -17.20
N SER A 144 5.92 6.40 -17.15
CA SER A 144 5.31 5.71 -16.01
C SER A 144 6.20 5.73 -14.76
N THR A 145 7.53 5.57 -14.90
CA THR A 145 8.48 5.65 -13.79
C THR A 145 8.59 7.08 -13.26
N ALA A 146 8.63 8.08 -14.14
CA ALA A 146 8.67 9.48 -13.73
C ALA A 146 7.41 9.88 -12.95
N VAL A 147 6.22 9.44 -13.39
CA VAL A 147 4.95 9.70 -12.68
C VAL A 147 4.87 8.92 -11.37
N LEU A 148 5.39 7.70 -11.33
CA LEU A 148 5.50 6.92 -10.09
C LEU A 148 6.38 7.64 -9.05
N ASP A 149 7.57 8.11 -9.46
CA ASP A 149 8.50 8.81 -8.58
C ASP A 149 7.97 10.18 -8.14
N LEU A 150 7.28 10.88 -9.05
CA LEU A 150 6.55 12.11 -8.71
C LEU A 150 5.47 11.85 -7.68
N THR A 151 4.64 10.84 -7.87
CA THR A 151 3.56 10.47 -6.93
C THR A 151 4.12 10.20 -5.54
N ARG A 152 5.23 9.45 -5.45
CA ARG A 152 5.93 9.20 -4.18
C ARG A 152 6.45 10.46 -3.52
N THR A 153 7.03 11.34 -4.32
CA THR A 153 7.60 12.59 -3.84
C THR A 153 6.50 13.51 -3.31
N LEU A 154 5.38 13.61 -4.02
CA LEU A 154 4.21 14.39 -3.59
C LEU A 154 3.57 13.80 -2.33
N ALA A 155 3.32 12.49 -2.30
CA ALA A 155 2.73 11.84 -1.13
C ALA A 155 3.58 12.03 0.14
N ARG A 156 4.92 12.15 0.01
CA ARG A 156 5.83 12.37 1.13
C ARG A 156 5.98 13.83 1.54
N LEU A 157 6.11 14.75 0.57
CA LEU A 157 6.49 16.14 0.84
C LEU A 157 5.31 17.12 0.82
N ARG A 158 4.27 16.84 0.02
CA ARG A 158 3.14 17.73 -0.24
C ARG A 158 1.85 16.91 -0.48
N PRO A 159 1.35 16.16 0.51
CA PRO A 159 0.17 15.29 0.33
C PRO A 159 -1.12 16.05 -0.01
N SER A 160 -1.18 17.36 0.24
CA SER A 160 -2.32 18.22 -0.13
C SER A 160 -2.25 18.77 -1.56
N ALA A 161 -1.12 18.63 -2.27
CA ALA A 161 -0.95 19.17 -3.61
C ALA A 161 -1.79 18.40 -4.62
N GLN A 162 -2.44 19.13 -5.53
CA GLN A 162 -3.14 18.50 -6.65
C GLN A 162 -2.15 18.02 -7.71
N LEU A 163 -2.27 16.78 -8.17
CA LEU A 163 -1.56 16.27 -9.35
C LEU A 163 -2.46 16.35 -10.58
N VAL A 164 -1.97 16.94 -11.66
CA VAL A 164 -2.66 16.97 -12.96
C VAL A 164 -1.79 16.35 -14.03
N LEU A 165 -2.29 15.28 -14.66
CA LEU A 165 -1.66 14.59 -15.78
C LEU A 165 -2.28 15.10 -17.08
N VAL A 166 -1.49 15.79 -17.89
CA VAL A 166 -1.92 16.35 -19.17
C VAL A 166 -1.36 15.52 -20.31
N THR A 167 -2.24 14.98 -21.15
CA THR A 167 -1.91 14.22 -22.37
C THR A 167 -2.36 14.97 -23.62
N HIS A 168 -1.77 14.62 -24.76
CA HIS A 168 -2.11 15.18 -26.07
C HIS A 168 -2.60 14.07 -27.01
N GLY A 169 -3.61 14.37 -27.84
CA GLY A 169 -4.14 13.44 -28.85
C GLY A 169 -5.64 13.21 -28.76
N GLY A 170 -6.40 14.31 -28.70
CA GLY A 170 -7.83 14.30 -28.38
C GLY A 170 -8.70 13.37 -29.22
N ARG A 171 -9.81 12.95 -28.58
CA ARG A 171 -10.81 11.96 -29.00
C ARG A 171 -10.26 10.60 -29.47
N ALA A 172 -11.07 9.57 -29.22
CA ALA A 172 -10.76 8.18 -29.55
C ALA A 172 -10.34 8.04 -31.02
N GLY A 173 -9.19 7.39 -31.27
CA GLY A 173 -8.69 7.04 -32.60
C GLY A 173 -7.54 7.89 -33.16
N GLU A 174 -7.27 9.10 -32.63
CA GLU A 174 -6.20 9.97 -33.15
C GLU A 174 -4.96 10.05 -32.24
N GLY A 175 -5.08 9.66 -30.97
CA GLY A 175 -3.98 9.65 -29.99
C GLY A 175 -3.13 8.37 -30.02
N THR A 176 -1.90 8.48 -29.49
CA THR A 176 -0.99 7.31 -29.40
C THR A 176 -1.35 6.42 -28.20
N PRO A 177 -1.06 5.10 -28.23
CA PRO A 177 -1.41 4.18 -27.13
C PRO A 177 -0.75 4.51 -25.78
N GLU A 178 0.38 5.21 -25.79
CA GLU A 178 1.14 5.60 -24.59
C GLU A 178 0.32 6.49 -23.65
N ARG A 179 -0.55 7.36 -24.19
CA ARG A 179 -1.43 8.21 -23.37
C ARG A 179 -2.35 7.38 -22.48
N ALA A 180 -2.85 6.26 -23.00
CA ALA A 180 -3.80 5.41 -22.30
C ALA A 180 -3.10 4.70 -21.12
N ALA A 181 -1.84 4.31 -21.28
CA ALA A 181 -1.03 3.75 -20.20
C ALA A 181 -0.92 4.71 -19.01
N LEU A 182 -0.63 5.98 -19.28
CA LEU A 182 -0.55 7.00 -18.24
C LEU A 182 -1.89 7.22 -17.54
N TRP A 183 -2.99 7.20 -18.28
CA TRP A 183 -4.34 7.32 -17.69
C TRP A 183 -4.68 6.12 -16.80
N GLY A 184 -4.28 4.92 -17.20
CA GLY A 184 -4.38 3.71 -16.38
C GLY A 184 -3.66 3.87 -15.04
N LEU A 185 -2.42 4.37 -15.06
CA LEU A 185 -1.66 4.69 -13.83
C LEU A 185 -2.36 5.78 -13.01
N GLY A 186 -2.80 6.86 -13.65
CA GLY A 186 -3.48 7.99 -13.01
C GLY A 186 -4.76 7.60 -12.26
N ARG A 187 -5.51 6.63 -12.77
CA ARG A 187 -6.70 6.09 -12.08
C ARG A 187 -6.33 5.35 -10.80
N VAL A 188 -5.23 4.62 -10.80
CA VAL A 188 -4.73 3.97 -9.58
C VAL A 188 -4.19 5.01 -8.60
N ILE A 189 -3.55 6.09 -9.07
CA ILE A 189 -3.18 7.23 -8.20
C ILE A 189 -4.42 7.82 -7.52
N SER A 190 -5.53 8.04 -8.25
CA SER A 190 -6.78 8.54 -7.64
C SER A 190 -7.36 7.58 -6.57
N SER A 191 -7.14 6.27 -6.71
CA SER A 191 -7.61 5.27 -5.76
C SER A 191 -6.68 5.08 -4.55
N GLU A 192 -5.37 5.12 -4.75
CA GLU A 192 -4.36 4.93 -3.68
C GLU A 192 -4.03 6.22 -2.93
N HIS A 193 -4.03 7.35 -3.65
CA HIS A 193 -3.67 8.68 -3.16
C HIS A 193 -4.75 9.72 -3.50
N PRO A 194 -5.97 9.55 -2.99
CA PRO A 194 -7.07 10.48 -3.25
C PRO A 194 -6.81 11.92 -2.78
N GLU A 195 -5.96 12.10 -1.76
CA GLU A 195 -5.48 13.39 -1.27
C GLU A 195 -4.79 14.23 -2.36
N LEU A 196 -4.11 13.56 -3.31
CA LEU A 196 -3.45 14.20 -4.44
C LEU A 196 -4.44 14.67 -5.52
N ARG A 197 -5.74 14.35 -5.40
CA ARG A 197 -6.81 14.80 -6.30
C ARG A 197 -6.42 14.66 -7.78
N CYS A 198 -5.84 13.51 -8.13
CA CYS A 198 -5.22 13.28 -9.43
C CYS A 198 -6.23 13.47 -10.57
N ARG A 199 -6.03 14.50 -11.40
CA ARG A 199 -6.85 14.81 -12.59
C ARG A 199 -6.12 14.40 -13.86
N ARG A 200 -6.86 13.92 -14.85
CA ARG A 200 -6.37 13.53 -16.18
C ARG A 200 -7.06 14.38 -17.24
N ILE A 201 -6.28 15.15 -17.98
CA ILE A 201 -6.78 16.07 -19.00
C ILE A 201 -6.14 15.73 -20.34
N ASP A 202 -6.96 15.39 -21.34
CA ASP A 202 -6.51 15.18 -22.72
C ASP A 202 -6.75 16.45 -23.54
N LEU A 203 -5.78 16.82 -24.37
CA LEU A 203 -5.80 18.05 -25.16
C LEU A 203 -5.67 17.79 -26.66
N THR A 204 -6.33 18.61 -27.47
CA THR A 204 -5.96 18.83 -28.87
C THR A 204 -5.10 20.07 -29.06
N ALA A 205 -4.36 20.10 -30.17
CA ALA A 205 -3.53 21.25 -30.54
C ALA A 205 -4.39 22.53 -30.63
N GLY A 206 -3.94 23.59 -29.96
CA GLY A 206 -4.61 24.90 -29.95
C GLY A 206 -5.54 25.17 -28.77
N ASP A 207 -5.74 24.20 -27.86
CA ASP A 207 -6.60 24.35 -26.67
C ASP A 207 -5.86 24.88 -25.41
N ASP A 208 -4.71 25.55 -25.56
CA ASP A 208 -3.86 26.00 -24.44
C ASP A 208 -4.61 26.92 -23.45
N GLU A 209 -5.38 27.86 -23.96
CA GLU A 209 -6.21 28.76 -23.14
C GLU A 209 -7.34 27.99 -22.44
N ALA A 210 -7.88 26.95 -23.08
CA ALA A 210 -8.90 26.12 -22.48
C ALA A 210 -8.37 25.22 -21.37
N LEU A 211 -7.13 24.75 -21.50
CA LEU A 211 -6.41 24.07 -20.44
C LEU A 211 -6.22 25.00 -19.23
N ALA A 212 -5.79 26.24 -19.45
CA ALA A 212 -5.61 27.20 -18.35
C ALA A 212 -6.91 27.45 -17.58
N ASP A 213 -8.03 27.66 -18.29
CA ASP A 213 -9.35 27.81 -17.68
C ASP A 213 -9.76 26.55 -16.88
N GLU A 214 -9.49 25.36 -17.41
CA GLU A 214 -9.81 24.08 -16.76
C GLU A 214 -8.98 23.81 -15.50
N LEU A 215 -7.71 24.22 -15.52
CA LEU A 215 -6.81 24.13 -14.37
C LEU A 215 -7.20 25.13 -13.28
N ALA A 216 -7.57 26.35 -13.67
CA ALA A 216 -7.97 27.40 -12.73
C ALA A 216 -9.37 27.17 -12.12
N ALA A 217 -10.20 26.33 -12.74
CA ALA A 217 -11.57 26.04 -12.31
C ALA A 217 -11.62 25.47 -10.88
N SER A 218 -12.48 26.05 -10.03
CA SER A 218 -12.71 25.58 -8.65
C SER A 218 -13.55 24.30 -8.57
N ASP A 219 -14.24 23.93 -9.65
CA ASP A 219 -15.04 22.71 -9.73
C ASP A 219 -14.17 21.50 -10.11
N ALA A 220 -13.68 20.81 -9.08
CA ALA A 220 -12.92 19.57 -9.22
C ALA A 220 -13.83 18.33 -9.21
N SER A 221 -15.12 18.45 -9.52
CA SER A 221 -16.04 17.31 -9.50
C SER A 221 -15.78 16.28 -10.61
N GLU A 222 -14.95 16.61 -11.61
CA GLU A 222 -14.55 15.74 -12.71
C GLU A 222 -13.03 15.51 -12.71
N ASP A 223 -12.63 14.25 -12.88
CA ASP A 223 -11.25 13.79 -12.81
C ASP A 223 -10.70 13.28 -14.16
N GLU A 224 -11.57 13.08 -15.16
CA GLU A 224 -11.21 12.67 -16.53
C GLU A 224 -11.88 13.61 -17.55
N ILE A 225 -11.08 14.52 -18.12
CA ILE A 225 -11.54 15.56 -19.05
C ILE A 225 -10.82 15.42 -20.39
N ALA A 226 -11.55 15.68 -21.48
CA ALA A 226 -11.00 15.89 -22.80
C ALA A 226 -11.40 17.27 -23.31
N LEU A 227 -10.41 18.11 -23.64
CA LEU A 227 -10.59 19.37 -24.32
C LEU A 227 -10.30 19.17 -25.80
N HIS A 228 -11.31 19.44 -26.62
CA HIS A 228 -11.24 19.25 -28.06
C HIS A 228 -11.95 20.38 -28.78
N GLU A 229 -11.23 21.13 -29.61
CA GLU A 229 -11.76 22.29 -30.36
C GLU A 229 -12.49 23.29 -29.44
N GLY A 230 -11.91 23.57 -28.27
CA GLY A 230 -12.47 24.44 -27.24
C GLY A 230 -13.65 23.85 -26.46
N MET A 231 -14.11 22.63 -26.78
CA MET A 231 -15.21 21.95 -26.08
C MET A 231 -14.70 21.06 -24.95
N ARG A 232 -15.36 21.15 -23.79
CA ARG A 232 -15.07 20.35 -22.60
C ARG A 232 -15.95 19.11 -22.52
N HIS A 233 -15.32 17.93 -22.50
CA HIS A 233 -16.00 16.66 -22.35
C HIS A 233 -15.51 15.92 -21.11
N ALA A 234 -16.41 15.24 -20.40
CA ALA A 234 -16.06 14.31 -19.34
C ALA A 234 -16.32 12.86 -19.74
N ALA A 235 -15.48 11.96 -19.24
CA ALA A 235 -15.65 10.53 -19.45
C ALA A 235 -16.86 10.01 -18.67
N ARG A 236 -17.67 9.15 -19.29
CA ARG A 236 -18.76 8.41 -18.65
C ARG A 236 -18.72 6.97 -19.08
N LEU A 237 -18.72 6.04 -18.12
CA LEU A 237 -18.92 4.64 -18.41
C LEU A 237 -20.42 4.41 -18.59
N VAL A 238 -20.80 3.84 -19.73
CA VAL A 238 -22.18 3.52 -20.05
C VAL A 238 -22.30 2.05 -20.38
N GLU A 239 -23.39 1.43 -19.92
CA GLU A 239 -23.73 0.07 -20.28
C GLU A 239 -23.97 -0.01 -21.79
N ARG A 240 -23.33 -1.00 -22.41
CA ARG A 240 -23.56 -1.34 -23.80
C ARG A 240 -24.76 -2.26 -23.85
N ARG A 241 -25.92 -1.70 -24.14
CA ARG A 241 -27.08 -2.51 -24.51
C ARG A 241 -26.86 -3.07 -25.90
N PRO A 242 -27.13 -4.36 -26.16
CA PRO A 242 -27.20 -4.88 -27.51
C PRO A 242 -28.12 -3.96 -28.33
N GLY A 243 -27.66 -3.52 -29.50
CA GLY A 243 -28.41 -2.58 -30.32
C GLY A 243 -29.81 -3.12 -30.64
N THR A 244 -30.82 -2.34 -30.28
CA THR A 244 -32.21 -2.46 -30.79
C THR A 244 -32.33 -1.92 -32.23
N GLU A 245 -31.22 -1.55 -32.86
CA GLU A 245 -31.14 -1.15 -34.26
C GLU A 245 -30.08 -2.02 -34.94
N ALA A 246 -30.52 -2.79 -35.94
CA ALA A 246 -29.81 -3.81 -36.73
C ALA A 246 -29.67 -5.24 -36.14
N ASP A 247 -30.59 -5.66 -35.26
CA ASP A 247 -30.94 -7.09 -35.16
C ASP A 247 -31.95 -7.45 -36.26
N THR A 248 -31.56 -7.20 -37.52
CA THR A 248 -32.16 -7.97 -38.62
C THR A 248 -31.58 -9.37 -38.49
N ALA A 249 -32.48 -10.34 -38.34
CA ALA A 249 -32.26 -11.79 -38.33
C ALA A 249 -31.59 -12.34 -39.62
N GLY A 250 -30.48 -11.73 -40.03
CA GLY A 250 -29.53 -12.27 -40.97
C GLY A 250 -28.54 -13.14 -40.20
N ARG A 251 -28.31 -14.35 -40.68
CA ARG A 251 -27.28 -15.27 -40.18
C ARG A 251 -25.94 -14.52 -40.10
N ARG A 252 -25.47 -14.17 -38.90
CA ARG A 252 -24.10 -13.67 -38.71
C ARG A 252 -23.15 -14.79 -39.16
N GLU A 253 -22.17 -14.45 -39.99
CA GLU A 253 -21.14 -15.41 -40.37
C GLU A 253 -20.37 -15.87 -39.12
N PRO A 254 -19.99 -17.15 -39.01
CA PRO A 254 -19.23 -17.64 -37.86
C PRO A 254 -17.91 -16.87 -37.72
N VAL A 255 -17.57 -16.44 -36.49
CA VAL A 255 -16.27 -15.80 -36.20
C VAL A 255 -15.11 -16.74 -36.55
N VAL A 256 -15.29 -18.04 -36.32
CA VAL A 256 -14.29 -19.06 -36.60
C VAL A 256 -14.55 -19.69 -37.96
N ARG A 257 -13.63 -19.45 -38.90
CA ARG A 257 -13.56 -20.13 -40.19
C ARG A 257 -12.95 -21.52 -40.07
N ARG A 258 -13.55 -22.47 -40.82
CA ARG A 258 -13.19 -23.89 -40.82
C ARG A 258 -11.90 -24.22 -41.57
N ASP A 259 -11.41 -23.31 -42.39
CA ASP A 259 -10.15 -23.42 -43.15
C ASP A 259 -9.01 -22.59 -42.52
N GLY A 260 -9.27 -21.97 -41.36
CA GLY A 260 -8.37 -20.98 -40.79
C GLY A 260 -7.39 -21.48 -39.75
N ALA A 261 -6.24 -20.80 -39.72
CA ALA A 261 -5.27 -20.82 -38.63
C ALA A 261 -5.51 -19.66 -37.65
N TYR A 262 -5.19 -19.87 -36.38
CA TYR A 262 -5.32 -18.88 -35.31
C TYR A 262 -4.12 -18.89 -34.38
N LEU A 263 -3.70 -17.71 -33.91
CA LEU A 263 -2.59 -17.54 -32.97
C LEU A 263 -3.09 -17.05 -31.61
N ILE A 264 -2.62 -17.67 -30.53
CA ILE A 264 -2.86 -17.24 -29.15
C ILE A 264 -1.53 -16.99 -28.43
N THR A 265 -1.24 -15.72 -28.12
CA THR A 265 -0.12 -15.38 -27.23
C THR A 265 -0.54 -15.50 -25.77
N GLY A 266 0.39 -15.92 -24.91
CA GLY A 266 0.01 -16.39 -23.58
C GLY A 266 -0.84 -17.68 -23.64
N GLY A 267 -0.76 -18.42 -24.74
CA GLY A 267 -1.61 -19.58 -25.04
C GLY A 267 -1.44 -20.74 -24.06
N GLY A 268 -0.30 -20.81 -23.36
CA GLY A 268 -0.08 -21.79 -22.28
C GLY A 268 -0.78 -21.45 -20.95
N GLY A 269 -1.35 -20.24 -20.82
CA GLY A 269 -2.10 -19.81 -19.64
C GLY A 269 -3.58 -20.20 -19.71
N ALA A 270 -4.28 -20.15 -18.58
CA ALA A 270 -5.66 -20.64 -18.47
C ALA A 270 -6.64 -19.97 -19.47
N LEU A 271 -6.61 -18.63 -19.59
CA LEU A 271 -7.45 -17.91 -20.56
C LEU A 271 -7.10 -18.27 -22.01
N GLY A 272 -5.82 -18.46 -22.31
CA GLY A 272 -5.36 -18.91 -23.62
C GLY A 272 -5.89 -20.31 -23.96
N LEU A 273 -5.95 -21.22 -23.00
CA LEU A 273 -6.51 -22.56 -23.18
C LEU A 273 -8.04 -22.54 -23.35
N HIS A 274 -8.75 -21.64 -22.66
CA HIS A 274 -10.19 -21.42 -22.90
C HIS A 274 -10.45 -20.90 -24.32
N CYS A 275 -9.63 -19.95 -24.80
CA CYS A 275 -9.72 -19.46 -26.18
C CYS A 275 -9.39 -20.56 -27.20
N ALA A 276 -8.39 -21.41 -26.92
CA ALA A 276 -8.03 -22.52 -27.79
C ALA A 276 -9.20 -23.50 -27.96
N ARG A 277 -9.87 -23.87 -26.86
CA ARG A 277 -11.08 -24.70 -26.87
C ARG A 277 -12.20 -24.06 -27.68
N TRP A 278 -12.50 -22.78 -27.41
CA TRP A 278 -13.52 -22.04 -28.16
C TRP A 278 -13.26 -21.99 -29.67
N LEU A 279 -12.00 -21.78 -30.09
CA LEU A 279 -11.64 -21.82 -31.51
C LEU A 279 -11.83 -23.22 -32.11
N VAL A 280 -11.41 -24.27 -31.40
CA VAL A 280 -11.58 -25.66 -31.86
C VAL A 280 -13.06 -26.03 -31.98
N ASP A 281 -13.86 -25.68 -30.98
CA ASP A 281 -15.31 -25.92 -30.96
C ASP A 281 -16.02 -25.12 -32.07
N GLY A 282 -15.52 -23.92 -32.38
CA GLY A 282 -15.96 -23.12 -33.53
C GLY A 282 -15.56 -23.70 -34.90
N GLY A 283 -14.71 -24.73 -34.93
CA GLY A 283 -14.31 -25.47 -36.13
C GLY A 283 -12.94 -25.11 -36.70
N ALA A 284 -12.08 -24.43 -35.93
CA ALA A 284 -10.70 -24.15 -36.34
C ALA A 284 -9.93 -25.44 -36.66
N LYS A 285 -9.10 -25.41 -37.70
CA LYS A 285 -8.26 -26.56 -38.10
C LYS A 285 -6.83 -26.47 -37.59
N GLN A 286 -6.35 -25.26 -37.34
CA GLN A 286 -5.02 -25.03 -36.80
C GLN A 286 -5.06 -23.97 -35.71
N VAL A 287 -4.55 -24.30 -34.53
CA VAL A 287 -4.44 -23.39 -33.39
C VAL A 287 -3.00 -23.40 -32.90
N PHE A 288 -2.37 -22.23 -32.89
CA PHE A 288 -0.99 -22.05 -32.46
C PHE A 288 -0.97 -21.32 -31.12
N LEU A 289 -0.38 -21.96 -30.13
CA LEU A 289 -0.17 -21.40 -28.80
C LEU A 289 1.27 -20.91 -28.69
N THR A 290 1.49 -19.72 -28.15
CA THR A 290 2.85 -19.24 -27.87
C THR A 290 3.02 -18.75 -26.44
N GLY A 291 4.22 -18.96 -25.90
CA GLY A 291 4.63 -18.59 -24.56
C GLY A 291 6.14 -18.77 -24.34
N ARG A 292 6.65 -18.23 -23.23
CA ARG A 292 8.09 -18.16 -22.94
C ARG A 292 8.73 -19.51 -22.58
N SER A 293 7.95 -20.46 -22.09
CA SER A 293 8.47 -21.77 -21.70
C SER A 293 8.96 -22.54 -22.93
N HIS A 294 10.15 -23.14 -22.86
CA HIS A 294 10.71 -23.96 -23.96
C HIS A 294 9.85 -25.17 -24.32
N ARG A 295 9.03 -25.65 -23.38
CA ARG A 295 8.01 -26.69 -23.58
C ARG A 295 6.66 -26.19 -23.08
N PRO A 296 5.54 -26.69 -23.63
CA PRO A 296 4.22 -26.32 -23.11
C PRO A 296 4.12 -26.69 -21.62
N PRO A 297 3.55 -25.82 -20.77
CA PRO A 297 3.25 -26.17 -19.38
C PRO A 297 2.38 -27.43 -19.29
N PRO A 298 2.44 -28.23 -18.21
CA PRO A 298 1.71 -29.51 -18.13
C PRO A 298 0.20 -29.39 -18.37
N ALA A 299 -0.43 -28.29 -17.96
CA ALA A 299 -1.84 -28.02 -18.23
C ALA A 299 -2.11 -27.76 -19.73
N ALA A 300 -1.22 -27.03 -20.39
CA ALA A 300 -1.30 -26.77 -21.82
C ALA A 300 -1.01 -28.03 -22.63
N GLU A 301 -0.03 -28.83 -22.24
CA GLU A 301 0.28 -30.11 -22.89
C GLU A 301 -0.93 -31.06 -22.86
N ARG A 302 -1.60 -31.18 -21.70
CA ARG A 302 -2.84 -31.97 -21.58
C ARG A 302 -3.96 -31.43 -22.48
N ALA A 303 -4.19 -30.12 -22.46
CA ALA A 303 -5.22 -29.49 -23.29
C ALA A 303 -4.91 -29.63 -24.79
N MET A 304 -3.64 -29.52 -25.20
CA MET A 304 -3.23 -29.73 -26.58
C MET A 304 -3.48 -31.17 -27.04
N ALA A 305 -3.16 -32.16 -26.21
CA ALA A 305 -3.42 -33.57 -26.51
C ALA A 305 -4.93 -33.86 -26.63
N GLU A 306 -5.73 -33.31 -25.72
CA GLU A 306 -7.21 -33.37 -25.75
C GLU A 306 -7.77 -32.79 -27.06
N LEU A 307 -7.36 -31.56 -27.40
CA LEU A 307 -7.84 -30.85 -28.58
C LEU A 307 -7.36 -31.50 -29.90
N SER A 308 -6.14 -32.03 -29.92
CA SER A 308 -5.60 -32.70 -31.11
C SER A 308 -6.31 -34.02 -31.41
N GLY A 309 -6.87 -34.67 -30.39
CA GLY A 309 -7.71 -35.87 -30.53
C GLY A 309 -8.93 -35.67 -31.44
N ASN A 310 -9.37 -34.42 -31.65
CA ASN A 310 -10.49 -34.07 -32.50
C ASN A 310 -10.10 -33.77 -33.96
N GLY A 311 -8.88 -34.14 -34.38
CA GLY A 311 -8.39 -33.94 -35.75
C GLY A 311 -8.02 -32.48 -36.07
N VAL A 312 -7.71 -31.69 -35.04
CA VAL A 312 -7.20 -30.32 -35.15
C VAL A 312 -5.70 -30.30 -34.92
N LEU A 313 -4.94 -29.52 -35.69
CA LEU A 313 -3.53 -29.30 -35.42
C LEU A 313 -3.37 -28.25 -34.33
N VAL A 314 -3.00 -28.66 -33.11
CA VAL A 314 -2.66 -27.73 -32.03
C VAL A 314 -1.17 -27.77 -31.77
N SER A 315 -0.47 -26.66 -32.02
CA SER A 315 0.99 -26.56 -31.90
C SER A 315 1.39 -25.51 -30.87
N TYR A 316 2.49 -25.76 -30.16
CA TYR A 316 3.07 -24.78 -29.22
C TYR A 316 4.41 -24.27 -29.77
N ILE A 317 4.54 -22.95 -29.91
CA ILE A 317 5.74 -22.27 -30.39
C ILE A 317 6.35 -21.49 -29.22
N PRO A 318 7.50 -21.93 -28.67
CA PRO A 318 8.21 -21.18 -27.64
C PRO A 318 8.70 -19.83 -28.19
N ALA A 319 8.21 -18.74 -27.63
CA ALA A 319 8.64 -17.39 -28.01
C ALA A 319 8.28 -16.39 -26.89
N ASP A 320 9.10 -15.35 -26.74
CA ASP A 320 8.72 -14.17 -26.00
C ASP A 320 8.27 -13.07 -26.97
N VAL A 321 6.95 -12.88 -27.10
CA VAL A 321 6.38 -11.89 -28.02
C VAL A 321 6.76 -10.45 -27.67
N SER A 322 7.27 -10.18 -26.45
CA SER A 322 7.83 -8.87 -26.12
C SER A 322 9.15 -8.58 -26.83
N ARG A 323 9.79 -9.59 -27.44
CA ARG A 323 10.97 -9.43 -28.29
C ARG A 323 10.56 -9.42 -29.76
N ALA A 324 10.89 -8.36 -30.48
CA ALA A 324 10.48 -8.21 -31.88
C ALA A 324 10.86 -9.41 -32.77
N ALA A 325 12.12 -9.86 -32.69
CA ALA A 325 12.63 -10.98 -33.48
C ALA A 325 11.92 -12.31 -33.20
N ASP A 326 11.50 -12.54 -31.95
CA ASP A 326 10.77 -13.74 -31.57
C ASP A 326 9.33 -13.69 -32.11
N CYS A 327 8.68 -12.52 -32.05
CA CYS A 327 7.35 -12.32 -32.60
C CYS A 327 7.36 -12.49 -34.13
N ASP A 328 8.30 -11.86 -34.83
CA ASP A 328 8.44 -11.97 -36.28
C ASP A 328 8.65 -13.45 -36.69
N ARG A 329 9.50 -14.19 -35.98
CA ARG A 329 9.71 -15.64 -36.19
C ARG A 329 8.42 -16.46 -36.04
N VAL A 330 7.56 -16.13 -35.08
CA VAL A 330 6.26 -16.81 -34.91
C VAL A 330 5.38 -16.56 -36.13
N PHE A 331 5.27 -15.32 -36.61
CA PHE A 331 4.46 -14.99 -37.78
C PHE A 331 5.01 -15.60 -39.08
N ASP A 332 6.33 -15.65 -39.25
CA ASP A 332 6.98 -16.32 -40.38
C ASP A 332 6.71 -17.83 -40.38
N GLN A 333 6.80 -18.46 -39.20
CA GLN A 333 6.50 -19.88 -39.06
C GLN A 333 5.03 -20.16 -39.41
N LEU A 334 4.09 -19.31 -39.00
CA LEU A 334 2.68 -19.42 -39.40
C LEU A 334 2.50 -19.28 -40.91
N GLY A 335 3.18 -18.32 -41.53
CA GLY A 335 3.15 -18.12 -42.98
C GLY A 335 3.61 -19.35 -43.77
N SER A 336 4.62 -20.08 -43.27
CA SER A 336 5.15 -21.27 -43.93
C SER A 336 4.20 -22.49 -43.91
N THR A 337 3.15 -22.47 -43.09
CA THR A 337 2.14 -23.55 -43.05
C THR A 337 1.21 -23.55 -44.25
N GLY A 338 1.13 -22.44 -44.99
CA GLY A 338 0.22 -22.26 -46.13
C GLY A 338 -1.26 -22.06 -45.75
N ALA A 339 -1.63 -22.13 -44.46
CA ALA A 339 -2.98 -21.85 -44.01
C ALA A 339 -3.18 -20.34 -43.76
N PRO A 340 -4.32 -19.77 -44.18
CA PRO A 340 -4.62 -18.37 -43.91
C PRO A 340 -4.81 -18.14 -42.40
N LEU A 341 -4.09 -17.16 -41.84
CA LEU A 341 -4.27 -16.74 -40.45
C LEU A 341 -5.48 -15.81 -40.37
N HIS A 342 -6.56 -16.26 -39.74
CA HIS A 342 -7.81 -15.49 -39.63
C HIS A 342 -7.91 -14.66 -38.36
N GLY A 343 -7.25 -15.07 -37.28
CA GLY A 343 -7.38 -14.35 -36.02
C GLY A 343 -6.19 -14.49 -35.10
N VAL A 344 -5.97 -13.45 -34.29
CA VAL A 344 -4.95 -13.42 -33.25
C VAL A 344 -5.58 -12.99 -31.94
N ILE A 345 -5.27 -13.73 -30.87
CA ILE A 345 -5.66 -13.40 -29.49
C ILE A 345 -4.39 -13.18 -28.67
N HIS A 346 -4.20 -11.95 -28.20
CA HIS A 346 -3.09 -11.59 -27.32
C HIS A 346 -3.51 -11.66 -25.85
N ALA A 347 -3.24 -12.80 -25.21
CA ALA A 347 -3.56 -13.07 -23.80
C ALA A 347 -2.32 -13.10 -22.90
N ALA A 348 -1.16 -12.65 -23.39
CA ALA A 348 0.05 -12.54 -22.59
C ALA A 348 -0.08 -11.46 -21.50
N GLY A 349 0.34 -11.80 -20.28
CA GLY A 349 0.32 -10.90 -19.13
C GLY A 349 0.99 -11.50 -17.91
N VAL A 350 1.45 -10.63 -17.01
CA VAL A 350 2.05 -10.96 -15.72
C VAL A 350 1.44 -10.05 -14.66
N LEU A 351 1.20 -10.60 -13.47
CA LEU A 351 0.85 -9.84 -12.27
C LEU A 351 2.07 -9.78 -11.36
N ASP A 352 2.32 -8.61 -10.81
CA ASP A 352 3.33 -8.33 -9.79
C ASP A 352 2.79 -7.11 -9.04
N ASP A 353 1.74 -7.31 -8.24
CA ASP A 353 0.97 -6.24 -7.60
C ASP A 353 1.77 -5.63 -6.44
N SER A 354 1.74 -4.30 -6.34
CA SER A 354 2.41 -3.53 -5.29
C SER A 354 1.81 -2.13 -5.21
N LEU A 355 1.72 -1.57 -4.01
CA LEU A 355 1.33 -0.18 -3.81
C LEU A 355 2.32 0.74 -4.52
N LEU A 356 1.83 1.87 -5.03
CA LEU A 356 2.66 2.85 -5.75
C LEU A 356 3.85 3.32 -4.91
N LEU A 357 3.70 3.44 -3.60
CA LEU A 357 4.80 3.81 -2.70
C LEU A 357 5.95 2.78 -2.65
N HIS A 358 5.69 1.52 -3.00
CA HIS A 358 6.65 0.40 -2.89
C HIS A 358 7.06 -0.22 -4.24
N ALA A 359 6.34 0.06 -5.33
CA ALA A 359 6.58 -0.52 -6.65
C ALA A 359 7.97 -0.23 -7.28
N GLY A 360 8.79 -1.23 -7.57
CA GLY A 360 10.09 -1.00 -8.23
C GLY A 360 9.97 -0.56 -9.70
N HIS A 361 10.97 0.13 -10.24
CA HIS A 361 11.04 0.39 -11.70
C HIS A 361 11.15 -0.91 -12.50
N ASP A 362 11.95 -1.87 -12.03
CA ASP A 362 12.06 -3.21 -12.63
C ASP A 362 10.73 -3.97 -12.60
N GLN A 363 9.94 -3.79 -11.55
CA GLN A 363 8.61 -4.38 -11.42
C GLN A 363 7.66 -3.79 -12.46
N LEU A 364 7.67 -2.46 -12.65
CA LEU A 364 6.94 -1.80 -13.74
C LEU A 364 7.34 -2.39 -15.10
N ALA A 365 8.64 -2.51 -15.39
CA ALA A 365 9.14 -3.07 -16.65
C ALA A 365 8.65 -4.50 -16.89
N ARG A 366 8.71 -5.37 -15.86
CA ARG A 366 8.22 -6.75 -15.96
C ARG A 366 6.72 -6.84 -16.28
N VAL A 367 5.90 -6.00 -15.66
CA VAL A 367 4.43 -6.03 -15.83
C VAL A 367 4.00 -5.39 -17.16
N LEU A 368 4.65 -4.29 -17.55
CA LEU A 368 4.36 -3.58 -18.80
C LEU A 368 4.78 -4.39 -20.03
N SER A 369 5.95 -5.04 -20.00
CA SER A 369 6.58 -5.70 -21.15
C SER A 369 5.64 -6.59 -21.99
N PRO A 370 4.94 -7.61 -21.44
CA PRO A 370 4.13 -8.52 -22.26
C PRO A 370 2.92 -7.84 -22.94
N LYS A 371 2.41 -6.74 -22.38
CA LYS A 371 1.24 -6.02 -22.92
C LYS A 371 1.64 -4.85 -23.81
N VAL A 372 2.68 -4.12 -23.43
CA VAL A 372 3.18 -2.97 -24.20
C VAL A 372 4.01 -3.44 -25.38
N ALA A 373 5.21 -3.99 -25.14
CA ALA A 373 6.08 -4.49 -26.21
C ALA A 373 5.42 -5.64 -26.96
N GLY A 374 4.87 -6.61 -26.22
CA GLY A 374 4.21 -7.77 -26.83
C GLY A 374 2.98 -7.40 -27.66
N GLY A 375 2.13 -6.50 -27.15
CA GLY A 375 0.97 -6.02 -27.90
C GLY A 375 1.36 -5.25 -29.16
N TRP A 376 2.37 -4.37 -29.05
CA TRP A 376 2.88 -3.60 -30.18
C TRP A 376 3.49 -4.48 -31.27
N ASN A 377 4.32 -5.46 -30.91
CA ASN A 377 4.93 -6.39 -31.87
C ASN A 377 3.86 -7.21 -32.62
N VAL A 378 2.83 -7.69 -31.91
CA VAL A 378 1.69 -8.39 -32.54
C VAL A 378 0.90 -7.46 -33.47
N HIS A 379 0.65 -6.22 -33.05
CA HIS A 379 -0.01 -5.20 -33.88
C HIS A 379 0.79 -4.92 -35.16
N ARG A 380 2.10 -4.68 -35.04
CA ARG A 380 3.01 -4.43 -36.16
C ARG A 380 3.07 -5.62 -37.12
N ALA A 381 3.19 -6.83 -36.58
CA ALA A 381 3.19 -8.05 -37.38
C ALA A 381 1.87 -8.22 -38.13
N ALA A 382 0.73 -7.89 -37.51
CA ALA A 382 -0.59 -7.92 -38.17
C ALA A 382 -0.71 -6.89 -39.31
N LEU A 383 -0.16 -5.68 -39.15
CA LEU A 383 -0.16 -4.64 -40.21
C LEU A 383 0.67 -5.01 -41.44
N ARG A 384 1.75 -5.78 -41.27
CA ARG A 384 2.66 -6.17 -42.36
C ARG A 384 2.14 -7.34 -43.21
N ARG A 385 0.97 -7.91 -42.87
CA ARG A 385 0.42 -9.06 -43.59
C ARG A 385 -0.28 -8.64 -44.87
N ASP A 386 -0.07 -9.42 -45.93
CA ASP A 386 -0.82 -9.27 -47.18
C ASP A 386 -2.30 -9.65 -47.04
N GLN A 387 -2.59 -10.67 -46.22
CA GLN A 387 -3.95 -11.12 -45.93
C GLN A 387 -4.45 -10.49 -44.62
N PRO A 388 -5.56 -9.74 -44.66
CA PRO A 388 -6.12 -9.12 -43.47
C PRO A 388 -6.64 -10.19 -42.48
N LEU A 389 -6.50 -9.92 -41.20
CA LEU A 389 -7.15 -10.70 -40.15
C LEU A 389 -8.66 -10.44 -40.18
N ASP A 390 -9.45 -11.40 -39.71
CA ASP A 390 -10.86 -11.21 -39.36
C ASP A 390 -10.99 -10.53 -37.99
N PHE A 391 -10.08 -10.83 -37.05
CA PHE A 391 -10.00 -10.18 -35.75
C PHE A 391 -8.59 -10.16 -35.15
N LEU A 392 -8.30 -9.11 -34.38
CA LEU A 392 -7.14 -9.02 -33.48
C LEU A 392 -7.64 -8.64 -32.08
N VAL A 393 -7.60 -9.58 -31.15
CA VAL A 393 -8.15 -9.37 -29.80
C VAL A 393 -7.03 -9.20 -28.79
N PHE A 394 -7.06 -8.10 -28.03
CA PHE A 394 -6.21 -7.88 -26.87
C PHE A 394 -6.99 -8.16 -25.59
N PHE A 395 -6.45 -9.03 -24.74
CA PHE A 395 -7.01 -9.26 -23.41
C PHE A 395 -6.48 -8.21 -22.45
N SER A 396 -7.32 -7.22 -22.16
CA SER A 396 -7.11 -6.16 -21.17
C SER A 396 -7.74 -6.58 -19.82
N SER A 397 -7.86 -5.65 -18.87
CA SER A 397 -8.44 -5.91 -17.54
C SER A 397 -9.32 -4.76 -17.07
N GLN A 398 -10.36 -5.06 -16.30
CA GLN A 398 -11.20 -4.05 -15.63
C GLN A 398 -10.39 -3.06 -14.76
N ALA A 399 -9.15 -3.41 -14.38
CA ALA A 399 -8.26 -2.53 -13.63
C ALA A 399 -8.02 -1.20 -14.35
N THR A 400 -8.11 -1.17 -15.69
CA THR A 400 -8.03 0.08 -16.48
C THR A 400 -9.21 1.00 -16.23
N MET A 401 -10.35 0.45 -15.83
CA MET A 401 -11.59 1.16 -15.62
C MET A 401 -11.78 1.59 -14.16
N LEU A 402 -11.55 0.68 -13.22
CA LEU A 402 -11.82 0.89 -11.78
C LEU A 402 -10.64 1.52 -11.03
N GLY A 403 -9.40 1.44 -11.56
CA GLY A 403 -8.22 1.88 -10.83
C GLY A 403 -8.00 1.06 -9.55
N THR A 404 -7.75 -0.24 -9.68
CA THR A 404 -7.59 -1.13 -8.52
C THR A 404 -6.33 -0.79 -7.72
N VAL A 405 -6.49 -0.64 -6.40
CA VAL A 405 -5.38 -0.46 -5.45
C VAL A 405 -4.35 -1.60 -5.61
N GLY A 406 -3.07 -1.26 -5.61
CA GLY A 406 -1.94 -2.17 -5.78
C GLY A 406 -1.66 -2.57 -7.22
N GLN A 407 -2.45 -2.10 -8.20
CA GLN A 407 -2.36 -2.55 -9.59
C GLN A 407 -1.88 -1.45 -10.55
N GLY A 408 -1.09 -0.47 -10.09
CA GLY A 408 -0.63 0.67 -10.90
C GLY A 408 0.00 0.29 -12.24
N ALA A 409 1.02 -0.59 -12.20
CA ALA A 409 1.71 -1.07 -13.40
C ALA A 409 0.78 -1.92 -14.29
N TYR A 410 -0.08 -2.74 -13.68
CA TYR A 410 -0.99 -3.61 -14.41
C TYR A 410 -2.10 -2.80 -15.10
N ALA A 411 -2.67 -1.79 -14.44
CA ALA A 411 -3.64 -0.86 -15.01
C ALA A 411 -3.04 -0.08 -16.19
N ALA A 412 -1.80 0.41 -16.06
CA ALA A 412 -1.09 1.08 -17.16
C ALA A 412 -0.88 0.13 -18.37
N ALA A 413 -0.41 -1.10 -18.11
CA ALA A 413 -0.16 -2.10 -19.14
C ALA A 413 -1.41 -2.49 -19.94
N ASN A 414 -2.55 -2.64 -19.25
CA ASN A 414 -3.82 -2.98 -19.88
C ASN A 414 -4.44 -1.76 -20.58
N ALA A 415 -4.30 -0.55 -20.03
CA ALA A 415 -4.84 0.65 -20.66
C ALA A 415 -4.08 0.98 -21.96
N TYR A 416 -2.78 0.66 -22.03
CA TYR A 416 -2.04 0.68 -23.29
C TYR A 416 -2.67 -0.20 -24.36
N LEU A 417 -3.11 -1.43 -24.03
CA LEU A 417 -3.80 -2.31 -24.97
C LEU A 417 -5.14 -1.73 -25.44
N ASP A 418 -5.88 -1.08 -24.53
CA ASP A 418 -7.12 -0.38 -24.87
C ASP A 418 -6.86 0.73 -25.91
N GLY A 419 -5.82 1.55 -25.70
CA GLY A 419 -5.38 2.56 -26.66
C GLY A 419 -4.81 1.96 -27.96
N LEU A 420 -4.11 0.83 -27.88
CA LEU A 420 -3.55 0.14 -29.05
C LEU A 420 -4.64 -0.43 -29.96
N ALA A 421 -5.77 -0.87 -29.40
CA ALA A 421 -6.90 -1.31 -30.20
C ALA A 421 -7.57 -0.14 -30.94
N GLU A 422 -7.74 1.02 -30.29
CA GLU A 422 -8.20 2.26 -30.96
C GLU A 422 -7.25 2.67 -32.09
N TYR A 423 -5.94 2.70 -31.81
CA TYR A 423 -4.91 3.00 -32.80
C TYR A 423 -4.91 1.99 -33.97
N GLY A 424 -5.07 0.69 -33.66
CA GLY A 424 -5.20 -0.39 -34.64
C GLY A 424 -6.36 -0.21 -35.60
N GLN A 425 -7.55 0.15 -35.09
CA GLN A 425 -8.70 0.43 -35.94
C GLN A 425 -8.48 1.64 -36.84
N ALA A 426 -7.85 2.70 -36.35
CA ALA A 426 -7.48 3.87 -37.16
C ALA A 426 -6.47 3.51 -38.28
N LYS A 427 -5.68 2.44 -38.11
CA LYS A 427 -4.77 1.88 -39.13
C LYS A 427 -5.41 0.76 -39.97
N GLY A 428 -6.71 0.48 -39.81
CA GLY A 428 -7.44 -0.50 -40.61
C GLY A 428 -7.40 -1.94 -40.10
N LEU A 429 -6.83 -2.20 -38.92
CA LEU A 429 -6.90 -3.53 -38.29
C LEU A 429 -8.27 -3.74 -37.61
N PRO A 430 -8.80 -4.97 -37.61
CA PRO A 430 -9.98 -5.34 -36.82
C PRO A 430 -9.62 -5.55 -35.34
N ALA A 431 -8.98 -4.54 -34.74
CA ALA A 431 -8.48 -4.61 -33.38
C ALA A 431 -9.61 -4.39 -32.36
N LEU A 432 -9.62 -5.21 -31.31
CA LEU A 432 -10.56 -5.16 -30.20
C LEU A 432 -9.79 -5.40 -28.91
N SER A 433 -9.85 -4.48 -27.95
CA SER A 433 -9.43 -4.71 -26.57
C SER A 433 -10.65 -5.04 -25.71
N VAL A 434 -10.56 -6.14 -24.94
CA VAL A 434 -11.59 -6.47 -23.95
C VAL A 434 -11.00 -6.42 -22.56
N ALA A 435 -11.44 -5.45 -21.76
CA ALA A 435 -11.05 -5.26 -20.37
C ALA A 435 -11.88 -6.17 -19.46
N TRP A 436 -11.34 -7.36 -19.16
CA TRP A 436 -12.06 -8.39 -18.42
C TRP A 436 -12.03 -8.18 -16.90
N GLY A 437 -13.16 -8.47 -16.25
CA GLY A 437 -13.24 -8.77 -14.82
C GLY A 437 -12.60 -10.13 -14.47
N PRO A 438 -12.57 -10.52 -13.19
CA PRO A 438 -11.97 -11.78 -12.76
C PRO A 438 -12.72 -12.98 -13.34
N TRP A 439 -12.02 -14.03 -13.80
CA TRP A 439 -12.63 -15.26 -14.35
C TRP A 439 -12.61 -16.39 -13.31
N THR A 440 -13.65 -17.21 -13.27
CA THR A 440 -13.69 -18.43 -12.44
C THR A 440 -12.71 -19.49 -12.95
N GLY A 441 -12.36 -20.46 -12.10
CA GLY A 441 -11.49 -21.58 -12.45
C GLY A 441 -9.99 -21.26 -12.33
N ALA A 442 -9.17 -21.84 -13.21
CA ALA A 442 -7.71 -21.64 -13.20
C ALA A 442 -7.32 -20.30 -13.84
N GLY A 443 -6.18 -19.71 -13.45
CA GLY A 443 -5.68 -18.46 -14.05
C GLY A 443 -5.06 -17.50 -13.05
N MET A 444 -4.97 -16.22 -13.40
CA MET A 444 -4.50 -15.17 -12.50
C MET A 444 -5.50 -14.95 -11.35
N ALA A 445 -6.79 -14.73 -11.66
CA ALA A 445 -7.85 -14.62 -10.66
C ALA A 445 -8.07 -15.93 -9.88
N GLY A 446 -7.93 -17.08 -10.55
CA GLY A 446 -7.99 -18.40 -9.93
C GLY A 446 -6.89 -18.70 -8.90
N ARG A 447 -5.76 -17.98 -8.95
CA ARG A 447 -4.66 -18.09 -7.98
C ARG A 447 -4.67 -16.97 -6.93
N ALA A 448 -5.62 -16.05 -7.02
CA ALA A 448 -5.77 -15.00 -6.03
C ALA A 448 -6.12 -15.62 -4.65
N PRO A 449 -5.57 -15.07 -3.55
CA PRO A 449 -5.89 -15.54 -2.21
C PRO A 449 -7.38 -15.35 -1.89
N ASP A 450 -7.91 -16.12 -0.94
CA ASP A 450 -9.32 -16.06 -0.55
C ASP A 450 -9.76 -14.68 -0.06
N SER A 451 -8.83 -13.91 0.52
CA SER A 451 -9.05 -12.51 0.92
C SER A 451 -9.38 -11.60 -0.28
N ALA A 452 -8.65 -11.73 -1.39
CA ALA A 452 -8.91 -10.95 -2.60
C ALA A 452 -10.26 -11.31 -3.25
N ARG A 453 -10.64 -12.60 -3.23
CA ARG A 453 -11.94 -13.05 -3.73
C ARG A 453 -13.09 -12.54 -2.86
N THR A 454 -12.93 -12.61 -1.55
CA THR A 454 -13.90 -12.08 -0.58
C THR A 454 -14.07 -10.57 -0.77
N LEU A 455 -12.99 -9.83 -1.04
CA LEU A 455 -13.03 -8.39 -1.33
C LEU A 455 -13.77 -8.07 -2.63
N TRP A 456 -13.57 -8.84 -3.70
CA TRP A 456 -14.34 -8.67 -4.93
C TRP A 456 -15.83 -8.90 -4.69
N GLU A 457 -16.19 -10.01 -4.04
CA GLU A 457 -17.58 -10.31 -3.73
C GLU A 457 -18.20 -9.23 -2.83
N SER A 458 -17.47 -8.76 -1.79
CA SER A 458 -17.96 -7.75 -0.86
C SER A 458 -18.14 -6.37 -1.49
N SER A 459 -17.31 -6.04 -2.49
CA SER A 459 -17.41 -4.81 -3.31
C SER A 459 -18.39 -4.91 -4.48
N GLY A 460 -19.05 -6.06 -4.66
CA GLY A 460 -20.01 -6.28 -5.74
C GLY A 460 -19.40 -6.65 -7.08
N ILE A 461 -18.11 -6.99 -7.13
CA ILE A 461 -17.43 -7.52 -8.32
C ILE A 461 -17.54 -9.05 -8.32
N GLY A 462 -18.31 -9.58 -9.27
CA GLY A 462 -18.46 -11.01 -9.50
C GLY A 462 -17.40 -11.59 -10.41
N MET A 463 -17.19 -12.91 -10.30
CA MET A 463 -16.33 -13.65 -11.23
C MET A 463 -17.12 -14.08 -12.48
N ILE A 464 -16.45 -14.05 -13.63
CA ILE A 464 -16.99 -14.38 -14.95
C ILE A 464 -16.80 -15.88 -15.20
N ASP A 465 -17.89 -16.57 -15.54
CA ASP A 465 -17.81 -17.94 -16.03
C ASP A 465 -17.17 -17.98 -17.44
N PRO A 466 -16.21 -18.89 -17.71
CA PRO A 466 -15.55 -18.95 -19.01
C PRO A 466 -16.48 -19.07 -20.22
N ALA A 467 -17.60 -19.80 -20.11
CA ALA A 467 -18.54 -19.94 -21.21
C ALA A 467 -19.23 -18.59 -21.51
N HIS A 468 -19.68 -17.87 -20.48
CA HIS A 468 -20.28 -16.53 -20.64
C HIS A 468 -19.26 -15.47 -21.12
N GLY A 469 -18.01 -15.58 -20.67
CA GLY A 469 -16.91 -14.72 -21.13
C GLY A 469 -16.64 -14.91 -22.63
N LEU A 470 -16.53 -16.17 -23.09
CA LEU A 470 -16.30 -16.50 -24.50
C LEU A 470 -17.50 -16.15 -25.40
N ALA A 471 -18.74 -16.37 -24.94
CA ALA A 471 -19.93 -15.92 -25.66
C ALA A 471 -19.96 -14.39 -25.82
N SER A 472 -19.52 -13.65 -24.79
CA SER A 472 -19.39 -12.19 -24.87
C SER A 472 -18.28 -11.78 -25.83
N LEU A 473 -17.14 -12.48 -25.84
CA LEU A 473 -16.07 -12.24 -26.80
C LEU A 473 -16.55 -12.39 -28.25
N GLU A 474 -17.27 -13.46 -28.57
CA GLU A 474 -17.81 -13.71 -29.91
C GLU A 474 -18.73 -12.57 -30.38
N ARG A 475 -19.64 -12.10 -29.52
CA ARG A 475 -20.49 -10.94 -29.81
C ARG A 475 -19.67 -9.69 -30.08
N LEU A 476 -18.65 -9.42 -29.25
CA LEU A 476 -17.83 -8.21 -29.33
C LEU A 476 -16.97 -8.13 -30.59
N ILE A 477 -16.52 -9.27 -31.11
CA ILE A 477 -15.77 -9.33 -32.38
C ILE A 477 -16.64 -8.81 -33.55
N HIS A 478 -17.93 -9.17 -33.59
CA HIS A 478 -18.84 -8.66 -34.62
C HIS A 478 -19.15 -7.17 -34.49
N ASP A 479 -19.15 -6.70 -33.25
CA ASP A 479 -19.60 -5.37 -32.85
C ASP A 479 -18.59 -4.25 -33.18
N ARG A 480 -17.36 -4.62 -33.56
CA ARG A 480 -16.25 -3.74 -34.03
C ARG A 480 -15.97 -2.50 -33.19
N ALA A 481 -16.33 -2.49 -31.90
CA ALA A 481 -15.88 -1.42 -31.00
C ALA A 481 -14.39 -1.63 -30.65
N PRO A 482 -13.57 -0.58 -30.57
CA PRO A 482 -12.14 -0.74 -30.32
C PRO A 482 -11.83 -1.21 -28.90
N SER A 483 -12.58 -0.76 -27.90
CA SER A 483 -12.42 -1.16 -26.50
C SER A 483 -13.77 -1.37 -25.83
N THR A 484 -13.87 -2.40 -24.98
CA THR A 484 -15.04 -2.68 -24.15
C THR A 484 -14.59 -3.28 -22.82
N VAL A 485 -15.24 -2.89 -21.73
CA VAL A 485 -15.04 -3.47 -20.40
C VAL A 485 -16.11 -4.52 -20.17
N CYS A 486 -15.72 -5.74 -19.83
CA CYS A 486 -16.62 -6.86 -19.55
C CYS A 486 -16.44 -7.29 -18.10
N VAL A 487 -17.41 -6.96 -17.25
CA VAL A 487 -17.34 -7.21 -15.81
C VAL A 487 -18.70 -7.63 -15.28
N SER A 488 -18.72 -8.63 -14.40
CA SER A 488 -19.87 -8.92 -13.57
C SER A 488 -19.81 -7.98 -12.35
N VAL A 489 -20.70 -6.99 -12.30
CA VAL A 489 -20.69 -5.99 -11.23
C VAL A 489 -22.10 -5.63 -10.81
N ASP A 490 -22.34 -5.63 -9.51
CA ASP A 490 -23.47 -4.98 -8.87
C ASP A 490 -23.09 -3.53 -8.58
N TRP A 491 -23.53 -2.60 -9.45
CA TRP A 491 -23.19 -1.19 -9.31
C TRP A 491 -23.76 -0.55 -8.05
N ARG A 492 -24.82 -1.09 -7.44
CA ARG A 492 -25.34 -0.58 -6.17
C ARG A 492 -24.42 -0.95 -5.04
N ARG A 493 -24.05 -2.24 -4.96
CA ARG A 493 -23.09 -2.73 -3.97
C ARG A 493 -21.71 -2.08 -4.15
N TYR A 494 -21.29 -1.86 -5.40
CA TYR A 494 -20.06 -1.14 -5.70
C TYR A 494 -20.12 0.33 -5.28
N ALA A 495 -21.20 1.06 -5.58
CA ALA A 495 -21.39 2.45 -5.14
C ALA A 495 -21.36 2.57 -3.62
N HIS A 496 -22.05 1.63 -2.94
CA HIS A 496 -22.06 1.51 -1.50
C HIS A 496 -20.65 1.24 -0.96
N HIS A 497 -19.93 0.24 -1.47
CA HIS A 497 -18.56 -0.04 -1.04
C HIS A 497 -17.60 1.17 -1.19
N MET A 498 -17.87 2.06 -2.16
CA MET A 498 -17.10 3.29 -2.38
C MET A 498 -17.54 4.47 -1.50
N GLY A 499 -18.68 4.35 -0.80
CA GLY A 499 -19.20 5.31 0.19
C GLY A 499 -19.14 6.78 -0.22
N GLY A 500 -19.80 7.10 -1.32
CA GLY A 500 -19.88 8.48 -1.85
C GLY A 500 -18.66 8.94 -2.66
N ARG A 501 -17.57 8.16 -2.70
CA ARG A 501 -16.34 8.46 -3.45
C ARG A 501 -16.29 7.79 -4.82
N THR A 502 -17.46 7.55 -5.41
CA THR A 502 -17.55 6.92 -6.72
C THR A 502 -16.87 7.81 -7.78
N PRO A 503 -15.93 7.27 -8.59
CA PRO A 503 -15.29 8.01 -9.67
C PRO A 503 -16.31 8.71 -10.57
N ALA A 504 -16.05 9.95 -10.99
CA ALA A 504 -17.02 10.76 -11.73
C ALA A 504 -17.46 10.09 -13.05
N ARG A 505 -16.56 9.29 -13.64
CA ARG A 505 -16.88 8.47 -14.81
C ARG A 505 -17.98 7.43 -14.60
N LEU A 506 -18.23 6.95 -13.39
CA LEU A 506 -19.28 5.97 -13.11
C LEU A 506 -20.62 6.64 -12.78
N ARG A 507 -20.70 7.97 -12.80
CA ARG A 507 -21.94 8.74 -12.63
C ARG A 507 -22.98 8.26 -13.64
N GLY A 508 -24.05 7.64 -13.12
CA GLY A 508 -25.15 7.09 -13.92
C GLY A 508 -25.28 5.57 -13.82
N LEU A 509 -24.18 4.84 -13.61
CA LEU A 509 -24.19 3.39 -13.33
C LEU A 509 -24.25 3.14 -11.82
N ALA A 510 -23.32 3.76 -11.11
CA ALA A 510 -23.21 3.72 -9.65
C ALA A 510 -23.80 5.03 -9.11
N ARG A 511 -25.11 5.03 -8.81
CA ARG A 511 -25.74 6.14 -8.07
C ARG A 511 -25.62 5.83 -6.58
N PRO A 512 -24.97 6.68 -5.78
CA PRO A 512 -25.12 6.57 -4.34
C PRO A 512 -26.61 6.76 -4.04
N GLU A 513 -27.23 5.82 -3.33
CA GLU A 513 -28.51 6.13 -2.68
C GLU A 513 -28.24 7.29 -1.72
N ALA A 514 -29.20 8.21 -1.60
CA ALA A 514 -29.09 9.28 -0.62
C ALA A 514 -29.15 8.61 0.75
N VAL A 515 -27.98 8.32 1.31
CA VAL A 515 -27.87 7.87 2.69
C VAL A 515 -28.40 9.02 3.53
N THR A 516 -29.61 8.86 4.07
CA THR A 516 -30.12 9.74 5.12
C THR A 516 -29.08 9.72 6.21
N ARG A 517 -28.52 10.90 6.55
CA ARG A 517 -27.57 11.03 7.66
C ARG A 517 -28.16 10.26 8.85
N PRO A 518 -27.50 9.17 9.30
CA PRO A 518 -28.01 8.36 10.39
C PRO A 518 -28.16 9.22 11.64
N THR A 519 -29.17 8.95 12.46
CA THR A 519 -29.27 9.58 13.79
C THR A 519 -28.15 9.06 14.70
N ASP A 520 -27.87 9.73 15.83
CA ASP A 520 -26.79 9.34 16.76
C ASP A 520 -26.89 7.88 17.26
N GLU A 521 -28.11 7.33 17.29
CA GLU A 521 -28.42 5.94 17.65
C GLU A 521 -28.17 4.96 16.49
N ASP A 522 -28.28 5.40 15.23
CA ASP A 522 -28.09 4.57 14.05
C ASP A 522 -26.60 4.30 13.73
N VAL A 523 -25.71 5.25 14.00
CA VAL A 523 -24.26 5.12 13.70
C VAL A 523 -23.60 3.99 14.49
N ALA A 524 -23.89 3.90 15.79
CA ALA A 524 -23.35 2.86 16.66
C ALA A 524 -23.88 1.47 16.29
N ALA A 525 -25.18 1.38 15.97
CA ALA A 525 -25.81 0.13 15.56
C ALA A 525 -25.27 -0.37 14.20
N VAL A 526 -25.03 0.53 13.25
CA VAL A 526 -24.42 0.21 11.95
C VAL A 526 -22.96 -0.21 12.13
N LEU A 527 -22.18 0.53 12.93
CA LEU A 527 -20.79 0.18 13.20
C LEU A 527 -20.67 -1.21 13.82
N GLU A 528 -21.47 -1.50 14.85
CA GLU A 528 -21.46 -2.80 15.49
C GLU A 528 -21.89 -3.92 14.54
N ARG A 529 -22.92 -3.68 13.72
CA ARG A 529 -23.40 -4.64 12.71
C ARG A 529 -22.33 -4.95 11.66
N GLU A 530 -21.69 -3.93 11.10
CA GLU A 530 -20.67 -4.12 10.06
C GLU A 530 -19.40 -4.75 10.64
N LEU A 531 -18.99 -4.33 11.84
CA LEU A 531 -17.87 -4.93 12.56
C LEU A 531 -18.10 -6.43 12.81
N ARG A 532 -19.30 -6.80 13.25
CA ARG A 532 -19.70 -8.22 13.43
C ARG A 532 -19.63 -9.01 12.13
N GLN A 533 -20.03 -8.41 10.99
CA GLN A 533 -19.97 -9.08 9.69
C GLN A 533 -18.53 -9.28 9.20
N VAL A 534 -17.69 -8.25 9.30
CA VAL A 534 -16.28 -8.29 8.89
C VAL A 534 -15.50 -9.32 9.71
N LEU A 535 -15.73 -9.32 11.03
CA LEU A 535 -15.08 -10.24 11.97
C LEU A 535 -15.76 -11.61 12.06
N ARG A 536 -16.86 -11.83 11.32
CA ARG A 536 -17.67 -13.06 11.32
C ARG A 536 -18.08 -13.52 12.73
N LEU A 537 -18.38 -12.57 13.60
CA LEU A 537 -18.78 -12.83 14.99
C LEU A 537 -20.18 -13.45 15.03
N ARG A 538 -20.41 -14.37 15.99
CA ARG A 538 -21.75 -14.93 16.22
C ARG A 538 -22.67 -13.84 16.79
N PRO A 539 -24.00 -13.87 16.51
CA PRO A 539 -24.93 -12.82 16.94
C PRO A 539 -24.94 -12.56 18.46
N GLN A 540 -24.59 -13.57 19.25
CA GLN A 540 -24.63 -13.54 20.71
C GLN A 540 -23.31 -13.09 21.36
N THR A 541 -22.23 -12.92 20.58
CA THR A 541 -20.92 -12.54 21.12
C THR A 541 -20.94 -11.05 21.50
N PRO A 542 -20.71 -10.64 22.75
CA PRO A 542 -20.66 -9.23 23.11
C PRO A 542 -19.47 -8.56 22.41
N VAL A 543 -19.70 -7.39 21.80
CA VAL A 543 -18.66 -6.53 21.23
C VAL A 543 -18.39 -5.45 22.27
N ASP A 544 -17.18 -5.42 22.81
CA ASP A 544 -16.76 -4.42 23.78
C ASP A 544 -16.42 -3.12 23.04
N ALA A 545 -17.05 -2.01 23.44
CA ALA A 545 -16.98 -0.76 22.72
C ALA A 545 -15.62 -0.06 22.88
N ASP A 546 -14.97 -0.25 24.02
CA ASP A 546 -13.70 0.40 24.38
C ASP A 546 -12.49 -0.46 23.99
N ARG A 547 -12.74 -1.66 23.44
CA ARG A 547 -11.69 -2.59 23.06
C ARG A 547 -11.13 -2.24 21.68
N PRO A 548 -9.79 -2.27 21.49
CA PRO A 548 -9.18 -2.00 20.20
C PRO A 548 -9.69 -2.96 19.10
N LEU A 549 -10.05 -2.40 17.95
CA LEU A 549 -10.60 -3.11 16.80
C LEU A 549 -9.67 -4.25 16.33
N MET A 550 -8.35 -4.04 16.40
CA MET A 550 -7.36 -5.05 16.01
C MET A 550 -7.36 -6.28 16.93
N GLU A 551 -7.67 -6.12 18.22
CA GLU A 551 -7.83 -7.24 19.15
C GLU A 551 -9.10 -8.06 18.91
N LEU A 552 -10.12 -7.43 18.32
CA LEU A 552 -11.32 -8.13 17.88
C LEU A 552 -11.08 -8.96 16.60
N GLY A 553 -9.86 -8.89 16.03
CA GLY A 553 -9.44 -9.63 14.85
C GLY A 553 -9.41 -8.81 13.57
N LEU A 554 -9.48 -7.47 13.66
CA LEU A 554 -9.46 -6.58 12.51
C LEU A 554 -8.01 -6.37 12.03
N ASP A 555 -7.60 -7.09 10.98
CA ASP A 555 -6.29 -6.90 10.32
C ASP A 555 -6.33 -5.81 9.23
N SER A 556 -5.19 -5.53 8.57
CA SER A 556 -5.11 -4.48 7.54
C SER A 556 -6.03 -4.70 6.33
N ALA A 557 -6.42 -5.94 6.00
CA ALA A 557 -7.35 -6.23 4.91
C ALA A 557 -8.79 -6.05 5.37
N LEU A 558 -9.11 -6.52 6.58
CA LEU A 558 -10.42 -6.39 7.21
C LEU A 558 -10.72 -4.95 7.62
N ALA A 559 -9.71 -4.15 7.97
CA ALA A 559 -9.83 -2.73 8.26
C ALA A 559 -10.25 -1.92 7.02
N VAL A 560 -9.65 -2.24 5.86
CA VAL A 560 -10.06 -1.67 4.57
C VAL A 560 -11.48 -2.09 4.21
N GLU A 561 -11.86 -3.35 4.49
CA GLU A 561 -13.22 -3.84 4.27
C GLU A 561 -14.24 -3.15 5.20
N LEU A 562 -13.94 -3.03 6.49
CA LEU A 562 -14.76 -2.34 7.48
C LEU A 562 -14.95 -0.88 7.10
N ARG A 563 -13.86 -0.16 6.78
CA ARG A 563 -13.92 1.20 6.26
C ARG A 563 -14.88 1.29 5.06
N ASN A 564 -14.72 0.46 4.04
CA ASN A 564 -15.56 0.52 2.84
C ASN A 564 -17.04 0.24 3.13
N ARG A 565 -17.33 -0.65 4.08
CA ARG A 565 -18.69 -0.94 4.54
C ARG A 565 -19.30 0.23 5.31
N LEU A 566 -18.54 0.84 6.22
CA LEU A 566 -18.97 2.00 7.01
C LEU A 566 -19.18 3.24 6.14
N THR A 567 -18.23 3.54 5.26
CA THR A 567 -18.36 4.63 4.28
C THR A 567 -19.60 4.40 3.41
N GLY A 568 -19.92 3.14 3.08
CA GLY A 568 -21.10 2.77 2.31
C GLY A 568 -22.43 2.93 3.01
N GLU A 569 -22.55 2.39 4.21
CA GLU A 569 -23.82 2.40 4.97
C GLU A 569 -24.11 3.80 5.53
N LEU A 570 -23.06 4.55 5.88
CA LEU A 570 -23.20 5.85 6.56
C LEU A 570 -23.03 7.03 5.60
N GLY A 571 -22.49 6.82 4.39
CA GLY A 571 -22.24 7.89 3.42
C GLY A 571 -21.17 8.90 3.87
N ILE A 572 -20.33 8.51 4.83
CA ILE A 572 -19.30 9.34 5.47
C ILE A 572 -17.92 8.98 4.89
N PRO A 573 -17.16 9.92 4.30
CA PRO A 573 -15.82 9.64 3.78
C PRO A 573 -14.84 9.33 4.91
N LEU A 574 -14.10 8.24 4.76
CA LEU A 574 -13.08 7.79 5.70
C LEU A 574 -11.76 7.48 5.00
N SER A 575 -10.65 7.83 5.64
CA SER A 575 -9.27 7.57 5.21
C SER A 575 -8.93 6.07 5.33
N THR A 576 -7.88 5.63 4.63
CA THR A 576 -7.31 4.28 4.79
C THR A 576 -6.72 4.05 6.18
N THR A 577 -6.42 5.12 6.90
CA THR A 577 -5.80 5.12 8.23
C THR A 577 -6.83 5.30 9.35
N VAL A 578 -8.12 5.50 9.04
CA VAL A 578 -9.15 5.85 10.03
C VAL A 578 -9.27 4.85 11.19
N THR A 579 -9.09 3.55 10.92
CA THR A 579 -9.16 2.50 11.95
C THR A 579 -7.91 2.44 12.81
N PHE A 580 -6.83 3.10 12.40
CA PHE A 580 -5.60 3.30 13.18
C PHE A 580 -5.65 4.63 13.95
N GLU A 581 -6.29 5.66 13.38
CA GLU A 581 -6.53 6.96 14.01
C GLU A 581 -7.62 6.89 15.08
N HIS A 582 -8.60 6.00 14.89
CA HIS A 582 -9.72 5.74 15.80
C HIS A 582 -9.76 4.23 16.13
N PRO A 583 -8.97 3.79 17.12
CA PRO A 583 -8.64 2.39 17.30
C PRO A 583 -9.73 1.56 17.99
N THR A 584 -10.74 2.17 18.61
CA THR A 584 -11.84 1.46 19.30
C THR A 584 -13.19 1.64 18.60
N VAL A 585 -14.20 0.83 18.95
CA VAL A 585 -15.57 0.98 18.44
C VAL A 585 -16.17 2.32 18.91
N ALA A 586 -15.87 2.73 20.14
CA ALA A 586 -16.30 4.01 20.71
C ALA A 586 -15.68 5.20 19.96
N ASP A 587 -14.36 5.20 19.73
CA ASP A 587 -13.64 6.28 19.04
C ASP A 587 -14.10 6.41 17.58
N LEU A 588 -14.24 5.27 16.90
CA LEU A 588 -14.69 5.24 15.51
C LEU A 588 -16.16 5.69 15.41
N ALA A 589 -17.01 5.31 16.37
CA ALA A 589 -18.39 5.80 16.42
C ALA A 589 -18.45 7.31 16.66
N GLU A 590 -17.60 7.88 17.52
CA GLU A 590 -17.53 9.31 17.77
C GLU A 590 -17.03 10.09 16.54
N HIS A 591 -15.98 9.61 15.87
CA HIS A 591 -15.50 10.19 14.61
C HIS A 591 -16.56 10.14 13.50
N LEU A 592 -17.29 9.03 13.40
CA LEU A 592 -18.41 8.91 12.47
C LEU A 592 -19.55 9.88 12.82
N ARG A 593 -19.87 10.07 14.10
CA ARG A 593 -20.86 11.09 14.53
C ARG A 593 -20.41 12.51 14.21
N ALA A 594 -19.12 12.80 14.27
CA ALA A 594 -18.54 14.09 13.89
C ALA A 594 -18.52 14.35 12.37
N GLY A 595 -18.97 13.40 11.54
CA GLY A 595 -19.04 13.54 10.08
C GLY A 595 -17.83 12.95 9.32
N GLY A 596 -16.97 12.20 10.00
CA GLY A 596 -15.75 11.61 9.42
C GLY A 596 -14.77 12.67 8.92
N ASP A 597 -14.06 12.40 7.82
CA ASP A 597 -13.03 13.30 7.28
C ASP A 597 -13.58 14.56 6.58
N THR A 598 -14.89 14.85 6.68
CA THR A 598 -15.49 15.98 5.96
C THR A 598 -14.97 17.36 6.39
N GLU A 599 -14.47 17.52 7.62
CA GLU A 599 -13.90 18.81 8.08
C GLU A 599 -12.62 19.23 7.33
N ILE A 600 -11.90 18.28 6.72
CA ILE A 600 -10.69 18.56 5.93
C ILE A 600 -11.07 19.09 4.52
N CYS A 601 -12.27 18.79 4.02
CA CYS A 601 -12.71 19.18 2.68
C CYS A 601 -13.41 20.56 2.62
N GLU A 602 -14.07 21.02 3.68
CA GLU A 602 -14.88 22.26 3.61
C GLU A 602 -14.12 23.56 3.93
N ARG A 603 -12.92 23.51 4.53
CA ARG A 603 -12.16 24.73 4.88
C ARG A 603 -11.41 25.39 3.72
N ALA A 604 -11.56 24.89 2.48
CA ALA A 604 -10.96 25.47 1.28
C ALA A 604 -11.93 26.42 0.53
N THR A 605 -12.41 27.47 1.19
CA THR A 605 -12.90 28.68 0.51
C THR A 605 -12.30 29.92 1.16
N PRO A 606 -11.75 30.89 0.39
CA PRO A 606 -11.18 32.10 0.97
C PRO A 606 -12.29 33.08 1.34
N ALA A 607 -12.86 32.93 2.54
CA ALA A 607 -13.63 33.99 3.17
C ALA A 607 -12.67 34.97 3.84
N ALA A 608 -12.81 36.25 3.49
CA ALA A 608 -11.94 37.34 3.89
C ALA A 608 -11.61 37.37 5.39
N VAL A 609 -10.32 37.51 5.70
CA VAL A 609 -9.79 37.81 7.03
C VAL A 609 -10.46 39.07 7.58
N PRO A 610 -11.26 39.01 8.66
CA PRO A 610 -11.49 40.18 9.49
C PRO A 610 -10.28 40.30 10.41
N ARG A 611 -9.50 41.38 10.25
CA ARG A 611 -8.42 41.75 11.18
C ARG A 611 -8.99 41.73 12.62
N PRO A 612 -8.36 41.03 13.58
CA PRO A 612 -8.76 41.15 14.97
C PRO A 612 -8.36 42.55 15.46
N THR A 613 -9.35 43.42 15.59
CA THR A 613 -9.26 44.60 16.46
C THR A 613 -9.11 44.12 17.89
N ALA A 614 -8.02 44.54 18.52
CA ALA A 614 -7.75 44.35 19.93
C ALA A 614 -8.98 44.75 20.78
N ARG A 615 -9.53 43.78 21.53
CA ARG A 615 -10.50 44.03 22.59
C ARG A 615 -10.12 43.23 23.83
N ARG A 616 -9.25 43.88 24.62
CA ARG A 616 -9.10 43.84 26.09
C ARG A 616 -9.80 42.68 26.81
N ALA A 617 -9.02 41.67 27.20
CA ALA A 617 -9.28 40.89 28.41
C ALA A 617 -8.53 41.56 29.58
N THR A 618 -9.23 41.74 30.68
CA THR A 618 -8.77 42.40 31.92
C THR A 618 -7.69 41.55 32.60
N PRO A 619 -6.60 42.12 33.16
CA PRO A 619 -5.57 41.36 33.86
C PRO A 619 -6.03 41.00 35.29
N LEU A 620 -5.88 39.74 35.69
CA LEU A 620 -5.71 39.39 37.10
C LEU A 620 -4.27 39.75 37.49
N ALA A 621 -4.10 40.64 38.46
CA ALA A 621 -2.79 41.12 38.89
C ALA A 621 -2.00 40.04 39.67
N PRO A 622 -0.70 39.84 39.39
CA PRO A 622 0.19 39.10 40.28
C PRO A 622 0.74 40.00 41.40
N ASP A 623 0.83 39.42 42.59
CA ASP A 623 1.41 39.97 43.81
C ASP A 623 2.93 40.25 43.63
N PRO A 624 3.43 41.47 43.91
CA PRO A 624 4.81 41.84 43.67
C PRO A 624 5.66 41.68 44.93
N THR A 625 6.08 40.47 45.28
CA THR A 625 7.28 40.30 46.13
C THR A 625 8.09 39.06 45.76
N ARG A 626 9.26 39.29 45.14
CA ARG A 626 10.60 38.96 45.69
C ARG A 626 11.60 38.36 44.65
N VAL A 627 12.43 39.28 44.13
CA VAL A 627 13.90 39.20 43.96
C VAL A 627 14.51 38.35 42.82
N LYS A 628 14.89 39.09 41.75
CA LYS A 628 16.07 39.01 40.85
C LYS A 628 17.38 38.51 41.53
N GLU A 629 18.36 37.79 40.94
CA GLU A 629 19.09 37.98 39.65
C GLU A 629 20.27 36.94 39.52
N PRO A 630 21.18 36.92 38.48
CA PRO A 630 21.07 36.12 37.24
C PRO A 630 22.37 35.37 36.73
N ALA A 631 22.21 34.69 35.57
CA ALA A 631 23.13 34.57 34.39
C ALA A 631 24.25 33.49 34.36
N PRO A 632 24.80 33.08 33.17
CA PRO A 632 24.40 33.33 31.76
C PRO A 632 24.35 32.05 30.87
N VAL A 633 23.60 32.03 29.76
CA VAL A 633 24.13 31.54 28.47
C VAL A 633 23.42 32.27 27.31
N ASP A 634 24.21 32.99 26.52
CA ASP A 634 23.83 33.54 25.22
C ASP A 634 24.25 32.55 24.13
N SER A 635 23.26 31.95 23.49
CA SER A 635 23.28 31.47 22.11
C SER A 635 21.81 31.37 21.70
N GLY A 636 21.41 31.98 20.60
CA GLY A 636 20.00 32.15 20.17
C GLY A 636 19.21 30.88 19.83
N GLU A 637 19.39 29.78 20.56
CA GLU A 637 18.57 28.56 20.52
C GLU A 637 18.02 28.26 21.93
N ASP A 638 16.75 27.87 22.02
CA ASP A 638 16.12 27.45 23.26
C ASP A 638 16.88 26.26 23.89
N ALA A 639 16.89 26.14 25.22
CA ALA A 639 17.49 24.98 25.87
C ALA A 639 16.50 23.81 25.93
N VAL A 640 16.95 22.59 26.24
CA VAL A 640 16.07 21.44 26.47
C VAL A 640 16.17 21.03 27.94
N ALA A 641 15.01 20.89 28.58
CA ALA A 641 14.83 20.46 29.95
C ALA A 641 14.51 18.96 30.00
N ILE A 642 15.07 18.25 30.97
CA ILE A 642 14.60 16.92 31.36
C ILE A 642 13.48 17.15 32.36
N VAL A 643 12.24 16.84 31.97
CA VAL A 643 11.06 17.09 32.81
C VAL A 643 10.59 15.84 33.55
N GLY A 644 11.09 14.66 33.17
CA GLY A 644 10.90 13.43 33.94
C GLY A 644 11.86 12.34 33.51
N MET A 645 12.04 11.35 34.38
CA MET A 645 12.99 10.26 34.17
C MET A 645 12.58 8.99 34.91
N ALA A 646 12.87 7.85 34.32
CA ALA A 646 12.76 6.55 34.97
C ALA A 646 13.87 5.62 34.48
N CYS A 647 14.26 4.68 35.33
CA CYS A 647 15.27 3.69 35.00
C CYS A 647 15.11 2.42 35.82
N ARG A 648 15.59 1.31 35.25
CA ARG A 648 15.87 0.08 35.99
C ARG A 648 17.28 -0.39 35.67
N PHE A 649 18.08 -0.53 36.72
CA PHE A 649 19.48 -0.93 36.65
C PHE A 649 19.82 -2.02 37.67
N PRO A 650 20.94 -2.74 37.48
CA PRO A 650 21.38 -3.79 38.40
C PRO A 650 21.59 -3.29 39.83
N GLY A 651 21.48 -4.19 40.81
CA GLY A 651 21.72 -3.89 42.23
C GLY A 651 20.51 -3.39 43.02
N GLY A 652 19.29 -3.66 42.52
CA GLY A 652 18.03 -3.20 43.11
C GLY A 652 17.71 -1.74 42.80
N ALA A 653 18.22 -1.24 41.67
CA ALA A 653 18.02 0.13 41.21
C ALA A 653 16.81 0.20 40.27
N ASP A 654 15.63 -0.14 40.79
CA ASP A 654 14.38 -0.26 40.02
C ASP A 654 13.67 1.09 39.78
N ASN A 655 14.23 2.20 40.25
CA ASN A 655 13.80 3.57 39.97
C ASN A 655 14.96 4.56 40.21
N ILE A 656 14.72 5.84 39.91
CA ILE A 656 15.74 6.90 40.03
C ILE A 656 16.25 7.08 41.46
N ALA A 657 15.38 6.95 42.48
CA ALA A 657 15.77 7.12 43.87
C ALA A 657 16.67 5.97 44.36
N SER A 658 16.34 4.72 44.02
CA SER A 658 17.17 3.56 44.37
C SER A 658 18.47 3.53 43.57
N TYR A 659 18.47 4.00 42.30
CA TYR A 659 19.68 4.20 41.52
C TYR A 659 20.61 5.24 42.15
N TRP A 660 20.07 6.39 42.57
CA TRP A 660 20.86 7.41 43.27
C TRP A 660 21.47 6.87 44.57
N GLN A 661 20.71 6.07 45.32
CA GLN A 661 21.20 5.43 46.54
C GLN A 661 22.34 4.44 46.25
N LEU A 662 22.20 3.60 45.22
CA LEU A 662 23.25 2.68 44.76
C LEU A 662 24.56 3.42 44.46
N LEU A 663 24.48 4.50 43.68
CA LEU A 663 25.63 5.33 43.32
C LEU A 663 26.27 5.99 44.56
N ARG A 664 25.45 6.57 45.44
CA ARG A 664 25.93 7.27 46.65
C ARG A 664 26.61 6.32 47.64
N GLU A 665 26.15 5.07 47.71
CA GLU A 665 26.72 4.04 48.58
C GLU A 665 27.93 3.34 47.95
N GLY A 666 28.19 3.55 46.65
CA GLY A 666 29.28 2.89 45.93
C GLY A 666 29.12 1.38 45.87
N ARG A 667 27.88 0.88 45.82
CA ARG A 667 27.60 -0.56 45.78
C ARG A 667 27.97 -1.15 44.42
N ASP A 668 28.67 -2.27 44.45
CA ASP A 668 28.96 -3.07 43.26
C ASP A 668 27.75 -3.94 42.91
N ALA A 669 27.24 -3.79 41.69
CA ALA A 669 26.07 -4.49 41.18
C ALA A 669 26.42 -5.68 40.28
N ILE A 670 27.70 -6.03 40.14
CA ILE A 670 28.15 -7.20 39.37
C ILE A 670 27.98 -8.46 40.23
N ILE A 671 27.17 -9.39 39.72
CA ILE A 671 26.83 -10.66 40.37
C ILE A 671 27.17 -11.85 39.45
N ASP A 672 27.07 -13.04 40.00
CA ASP A 672 27.06 -14.28 39.21
C ASP A 672 25.83 -14.32 38.30
N VAL A 673 25.98 -14.87 37.08
CA VAL A 673 24.86 -15.04 36.14
C VAL A 673 23.69 -15.78 36.82
N PRO A 674 22.47 -15.21 36.79
CA PRO A 674 21.29 -15.86 37.36
C PRO A 674 20.99 -17.23 36.70
N PRO A 675 20.55 -18.24 37.48
CA PRO A 675 20.29 -19.59 36.95
C PRO A 675 19.20 -19.68 35.87
N ASP A 676 18.34 -18.68 35.76
CA ASP A 676 17.26 -18.52 34.80
C ASP A 676 17.72 -17.86 33.47
N ARG A 677 18.99 -17.44 33.35
CA ARG A 677 19.58 -16.90 32.11
C ARG A 677 20.35 -17.97 31.35
N TRP A 678 21.51 -18.34 31.85
CA TRP A 678 22.29 -19.47 31.35
C TRP A 678 23.19 -20.01 32.46
N ARG A 679 23.63 -21.25 32.28
CA ARG A 679 24.61 -21.89 33.18
C ARG A 679 25.99 -21.72 32.58
N PRO A 680 26.92 -20.99 33.24
CA PRO A 680 28.28 -20.84 32.74
C PRO A 680 28.98 -22.19 32.50
N GLU A 681 28.59 -23.23 33.26
CA GLU A 681 29.14 -24.58 33.14
C GLU A 681 28.82 -25.28 31.82
N ASP A 682 27.72 -24.89 31.18
CA ASP A 682 27.26 -25.46 29.91
C ASP A 682 27.93 -24.79 28.70
N LEU A 683 28.77 -23.76 28.92
CA LEU A 683 29.43 -23.01 27.87
C LEU A 683 30.85 -23.51 27.59
N PRO A 684 31.29 -23.53 26.32
CA PRO A 684 32.66 -23.88 25.98
C PRO A 684 33.62 -22.81 26.51
N GLY A 685 34.53 -23.21 27.40
CA GLY A 685 35.59 -22.35 27.91
C GLY A 685 36.59 -21.92 26.82
N ARG A 686 37.41 -20.89 27.10
CA ARG A 686 38.51 -20.47 26.21
C ARG A 686 39.58 -21.54 26.21
N ASN A 687 39.95 -22.09 25.04
CA ASN A 687 41.10 -23.00 24.88
C ASN A 687 41.16 -24.16 25.91
N GLY A 688 40.03 -24.65 26.41
CA GLY A 688 39.98 -25.75 27.39
C GLY A 688 40.19 -25.34 28.86
N GLU A 689 40.19 -24.06 29.21
CA GLU A 689 40.09 -23.61 30.61
C GLU A 689 38.66 -23.82 31.17
N PRO A 690 38.51 -24.03 32.49
CA PRO A 690 37.20 -24.19 33.13
C PRO A 690 36.31 -22.93 32.96
N PRO A 691 34.98 -23.07 33.12
CA PRO A 691 34.00 -21.97 32.99
C PRO A 691 34.12 -20.85 34.04
N ASP A 692 35.16 -20.84 34.87
CA ASP A 692 35.52 -19.70 35.72
C ASP A 692 36.18 -18.61 34.86
N GLY A 693 35.43 -17.58 34.50
CA GLY A 693 35.90 -16.51 33.64
C GLY A 693 34.87 -15.39 33.42
N PRO A 694 35.11 -14.47 32.47
CA PRO A 694 34.29 -13.26 32.27
C PRO A 694 32.81 -13.54 31.92
N LEU A 695 32.46 -14.78 31.53
CA LEU A 695 31.09 -15.20 31.20
C LEU A 695 30.24 -15.53 32.43
N ARG A 696 30.85 -15.59 33.61
CA ARG A 696 30.21 -15.84 34.90
C ARG A 696 29.68 -14.56 35.55
N TRP A 697 30.21 -13.40 35.17
CA TRP A 697 29.92 -12.12 35.82
C TRP A 697 29.06 -11.22 34.94
N GLY A 698 28.11 -10.50 35.56
CA GLY A 698 27.35 -9.44 34.89
C GLY A 698 26.48 -8.65 35.84
N GLY A 699 26.06 -7.46 35.41
CA GLY A 699 24.99 -6.72 36.07
C GLY A 699 23.64 -7.16 35.51
N PHE A 700 22.79 -7.77 36.33
CA PHE A 700 21.46 -8.22 35.91
C PHE A 700 20.37 -7.46 36.64
N LEU A 701 19.22 -7.28 36.00
CA LEU A 701 18.04 -6.74 36.67
C LEU A 701 17.56 -7.70 37.76
N THR A 702 17.14 -7.14 38.89
CA THR A 702 16.66 -7.91 40.05
C THR A 702 15.23 -8.39 39.90
N GLU A 703 14.41 -7.62 39.19
CA GLU A 703 13.03 -7.98 38.87
C GLU A 703 12.95 -8.96 37.69
N PRO A 704 11.95 -9.86 37.67
CA PRO A 704 11.74 -10.78 36.55
C PRO A 704 11.48 -10.02 35.25
N VAL A 705 12.32 -10.22 34.25
CA VAL A 705 12.22 -9.54 32.94
C VAL A 705 11.11 -10.12 32.06
N ASP A 706 10.56 -11.27 32.42
CA ASP A 706 9.44 -11.93 31.74
C ASP A 706 8.06 -11.49 32.27
N ALA A 707 8.01 -10.78 33.41
CA ALA A 707 6.80 -10.18 33.95
C ALA A 707 6.40 -8.92 33.17
N PHE A 708 5.10 -8.75 32.93
CA PHE A 708 4.54 -7.60 32.22
C PHE A 708 3.02 -7.51 32.41
N ASP A 709 2.51 -6.31 32.69
CA ASP A 709 1.06 -6.06 32.77
C ASP A 709 0.48 -5.81 31.37
N ALA A 710 0.16 -6.90 30.67
CA ALA A 710 -0.30 -6.85 29.29
C ALA A 710 -1.64 -6.12 29.15
N ASP A 711 -2.56 -6.33 30.10
CA ASP A 711 -3.91 -5.74 30.07
C ASP A 711 -3.82 -4.22 30.25
N PHE A 712 -2.91 -3.73 31.11
CA PHE A 712 -2.69 -2.30 31.30
C PHE A 712 -2.26 -1.57 30.02
N PHE A 713 -1.47 -2.22 29.16
CA PHE A 713 -0.99 -1.66 27.89
C PHE A 713 -1.85 -2.03 26.67
N GLY A 714 -3.02 -2.67 26.87
CA GLY A 714 -3.90 -3.07 25.76
C GLY A 714 -3.26 -4.13 24.85
N LEU A 715 -2.55 -5.10 25.44
CA LEU A 715 -1.91 -6.20 24.73
C LEU A 715 -2.52 -7.53 25.15
N SER A 716 -2.87 -8.38 24.19
CA SER A 716 -3.37 -9.71 24.51
C SER A 716 -2.29 -10.57 25.17
N THR A 717 -2.68 -11.51 26.04
CA THR A 717 -1.73 -12.45 26.67
C THR A 717 -0.89 -13.20 25.64
N HIS A 718 -1.48 -13.56 24.50
CA HIS A 718 -0.80 -14.27 23.42
C HIS A 718 0.28 -13.42 22.74
N GLU A 719 0.00 -12.13 22.54
CA GLU A 719 0.95 -11.16 21.99
C GLU A 719 2.04 -10.83 23.01
N ALA A 720 1.68 -10.57 24.26
CA ALA A 720 2.63 -10.27 25.33
C ALA A 720 3.66 -11.39 25.50
N GLN A 721 3.26 -12.66 25.42
CA GLN A 721 4.18 -13.81 25.45
C GLN A 721 5.21 -13.84 24.33
N ARG A 722 4.99 -13.13 23.21
CA ARG A 722 5.87 -13.10 22.04
C ARG A 722 6.61 -11.78 21.87
N LEU A 723 6.26 -10.79 22.69
CA LEU A 723 6.87 -9.47 22.71
C LEU A 723 8.23 -9.52 23.40
N ASP A 724 9.27 -8.93 22.84
CA ASP A 724 10.58 -8.87 23.48
C ASP A 724 10.48 -8.19 24.87
N PRO A 725 11.00 -8.82 25.95
CA PRO A 725 11.12 -8.22 27.28
C PRO A 725 11.66 -6.78 27.30
N GLN A 726 12.58 -6.43 26.41
CA GLN A 726 13.10 -5.07 26.27
C GLN A 726 12.00 -4.07 25.90
N GLN A 727 11.06 -4.46 25.02
CA GLN A 727 9.93 -3.60 24.63
C GLN A 727 8.91 -3.46 25.76
N ARG A 728 8.69 -4.54 26.53
CA ARG A 728 7.83 -4.54 27.72
C ARG A 728 8.34 -3.56 28.78
N LEU A 729 9.64 -3.66 29.10
CA LEU A 729 10.31 -2.77 30.04
C LEU A 729 10.30 -1.31 29.58
N LEU A 730 10.47 -1.06 28.27
CA LEU A 730 10.40 0.30 27.71
C LEU A 730 9.02 0.92 27.87
N LEU A 731 7.93 0.16 27.70
CA LEU A 731 6.57 0.63 27.92
C LEU A 731 6.36 1.03 29.40
N GLU A 732 6.75 0.16 30.33
CA GLU A 732 6.64 0.43 31.77
C GLU A 732 7.50 1.62 32.20
N THR A 733 8.76 1.66 31.76
CA THR A 733 9.70 2.72 32.16
C THR A 733 9.30 4.07 31.56
N ALA A 734 8.78 4.11 30.32
CA ALA A 734 8.27 5.36 29.75
C ALA A 734 7.02 5.87 30.48
N TRP A 735 6.16 4.96 30.94
CA TRP A 735 5.02 5.33 31.78
C TRP A 735 5.45 5.90 33.14
N GLU A 736 6.42 5.28 33.80
CA GLU A 736 7.02 5.78 35.04
C GLU A 736 7.68 7.15 34.83
N ALA A 737 8.37 7.36 33.71
CA ALA A 737 8.99 8.65 33.39
C ALA A 737 7.96 9.76 33.17
N LEU A 738 6.76 9.43 32.65
CA LEU A 738 5.65 10.38 32.59
C LEU A 738 5.05 10.69 33.96
N ALA A 739 4.95 9.69 34.82
CA ALA A 739 4.49 9.88 36.19
C ALA A 739 5.45 10.79 36.97
N ASP A 740 6.77 10.61 36.79
CA ASP A 740 7.80 11.51 37.33
C ASP A 740 7.68 12.92 36.76
N ALA A 741 7.38 13.06 35.46
CA ALA A 741 7.11 14.35 34.82
C ALA A 741 5.78 15.02 35.23
N ALA A 742 4.95 14.35 36.05
CA ALA A 742 3.58 14.79 36.35
C ALA A 742 2.73 15.07 35.09
N VAL A 743 3.02 14.39 33.98
CA VAL A 743 2.29 14.53 32.72
C VAL A 743 1.23 13.44 32.62
N VAL A 744 -0.03 13.84 32.44
CA VAL A 744 -1.13 12.87 32.33
C VAL A 744 -1.21 12.31 30.90
N PRO A 745 -1.12 10.98 30.69
CA PRO A 745 -1.00 10.38 29.35
C PRO A 745 -2.13 10.75 28.37
N HIS A 746 -3.38 10.87 28.82
CA HIS A 746 -4.50 11.25 27.93
C HIS A 746 -4.34 12.65 27.33
N GLN A 747 -3.53 13.53 27.94
CA GLN A 747 -3.25 14.86 27.40
C GLN A 747 -2.26 14.82 26.23
N LEU A 748 -1.59 13.68 26.03
CA LEU A 748 -0.62 13.46 24.97
C LEU A 748 -1.24 12.92 23.69
N VAL A 749 -2.45 12.36 23.75
CA VAL A 749 -3.16 11.82 22.59
C VAL A 749 -3.36 12.93 21.55
N GLY A 750 -2.95 12.67 20.31
CA GLY A 750 -3.03 13.65 19.22
C GLY A 750 -1.87 14.65 19.19
N ARG A 751 -0.99 14.69 20.20
CA ARG A 751 0.13 15.65 20.24
C ARG A 751 1.27 15.22 19.34
N GLN A 752 2.07 16.22 18.94
CA GLN A 752 3.35 16.03 18.27
C GLN A 752 4.42 15.59 19.27
N GLY A 753 4.23 14.46 19.94
CA GLY A 753 5.22 13.85 20.83
C GLY A 753 6.17 12.94 20.05
N GLY A 754 7.48 13.13 20.23
CA GLY A 754 8.49 12.29 19.56
C GLY A 754 8.99 11.15 20.45
N VAL A 755 9.32 10.01 19.87
CA VAL A 755 9.88 8.82 20.54
C VAL A 755 11.19 8.40 19.87
N PHE A 756 12.27 8.47 20.64
CA PHE A 756 13.63 8.17 20.19
C PHE A 756 14.24 7.13 21.12
N LEU A 757 14.20 5.87 20.70
CA LEU A 757 14.68 4.75 21.53
C LEU A 757 15.96 4.14 20.94
N SER A 758 16.70 3.43 21.78
CA SER A 758 17.82 2.60 21.32
C SER A 758 17.68 1.16 21.81
N LEU A 759 17.85 0.22 20.87
CA LEU A 759 17.89 -1.22 21.08
C LEU A 759 18.97 -1.79 20.15
N TYR A 760 19.72 -2.79 20.61
CA TYR A 760 20.83 -3.36 19.84
C TYR A 760 20.75 -4.89 19.73
N TYR A 761 20.63 -5.59 20.86
CA TYR A 761 20.60 -7.06 20.88
C TYR A 761 19.19 -7.61 20.70
N ASN A 762 19.05 -8.67 19.90
CA ASN A 762 17.78 -9.34 19.58
C ASN A 762 17.75 -10.78 20.14
N ASP A 763 18.22 -10.96 21.37
CA ASP A 763 18.34 -12.27 22.02
C ASP A 763 17.01 -13.01 22.08
N TYR A 764 15.90 -12.28 22.32
CA TYR A 764 14.57 -12.89 22.41
C TYR A 764 14.07 -13.43 21.07
N ALA A 765 14.43 -12.78 19.96
CA ALA A 765 14.12 -13.26 18.62
C ALA A 765 14.79 -14.61 18.34
N GLN A 766 16.04 -14.77 18.82
CA GLN A 766 16.77 -16.03 18.71
C GLN A 766 16.10 -17.12 19.56
N LEU A 767 15.76 -16.83 20.82
CA LEU A 767 15.06 -17.76 21.71
C LEU A 767 13.70 -18.18 21.14
N ALA A 768 12.94 -17.25 20.56
CA ALA A 768 11.65 -17.52 19.92
C ALA A 768 11.82 -18.44 18.70
N ALA A 769 12.84 -18.22 17.87
CA ALA A 769 13.14 -19.07 16.72
C ALA A 769 13.55 -20.48 17.14
N GLU A 770 14.39 -20.62 18.18
CA GLU A 770 14.79 -21.92 18.75
C GLU A 770 13.60 -22.68 19.34
N ALA A 771 12.63 -21.97 19.93
CA ALA A 771 11.38 -22.53 20.43
C ALA A 771 10.36 -22.86 19.31
N GLY A 772 10.67 -22.58 18.05
CA GLY A 772 9.80 -22.85 16.90
C GLY A 772 8.63 -21.89 16.72
N ALA A 773 8.66 -20.73 17.39
CA ALA A 773 7.67 -19.68 17.18
C ALA A 773 7.92 -18.98 15.83
N SER A 774 6.97 -19.13 14.89
CA SER A 774 7.06 -18.55 13.53
C SER A 774 5.75 -17.91 13.05
N ASP A 775 5.01 -17.32 13.99
CA ASP A 775 3.78 -16.58 13.70
C ASP A 775 4.01 -15.05 13.62
N ALA A 776 3.01 -14.32 13.13
CA ALA A 776 3.09 -12.87 12.95
C ALA A 776 3.39 -12.12 14.26
N PHE A 777 2.89 -12.58 15.41
CA PHE A 777 3.14 -11.96 16.71
C PHE A 777 4.60 -12.15 17.14
N SER A 778 5.21 -13.29 16.85
CA SER A 778 6.64 -13.50 17.10
C SER A 778 7.52 -12.61 16.20
N SER A 779 7.13 -12.42 14.93
CA SER A 779 7.85 -11.53 14.03
C SER A 779 7.73 -10.06 14.43
N LEU A 780 6.52 -9.58 14.73
CA LEU A 780 6.27 -8.19 15.12
C LEU A 780 6.75 -7.88 16.56
N GLY A 781 6.63 -8.84 17.47
CA GLY A 781 7.05 -8.68 18.87
C GLY A 781 8.56 -8.51 19.06
N ASN A 782 9.37 -8.81 18.04
CA ASN A 782 10.83 -8.78 18.10
C ASN A 782 11.47 -7.76 17.14
N LEU A 783 10.68 -7.00 16.38
CA LEU A 783 11.23 -5.94 15.52
C LEU A 783 11.55 -4.70 16.36
N ASN A 784 12.83 -4.28 16.35
CA ASN A 784 13.28 -3.11 17.12
C ASN A 784 12.53 -1.83 16.77
N SER A 785 12.24 -1.58 15.49
CA SER A 785 11.47 -0.40 15.06
C SER A 785 10.08 -0.32 15.70
N LEU A 786 9.47 -1.46 16.02
CA LEU A 786 8.16 -1.50 16.67
C LEU A 786 8.22 -1.15 18.16
N ALA A 787 9.40 -1.12 18.80
CA ALA A 787 9.49 -0.64 20.18
C ALA A 787 9.10 0.85 20.31
N ALA A 788 9.65 1.70 19.42
CA ALA A 788 9.29 3.12 19.36
C ALA A 788 7.85 3.32 18.89
N GLY A 789 7.43 2.55 17.88
CA GLY A 789 6.05 2.57 17.37
C GLY A 789 5.01 2.18 18.43
N ARG A 790 5.29 1.14 19.23
CA ARG A 790 4.41 0.69 20.32
C ARG A 790 4.29 1.72 21.42
N LEU A 791 5.40 2.36 21.80
CA LEU A 791 5.34 3.45 22.79
C LEU A 791 4.55 4.65 22.24
N SER A 792 4.73 4.97 20.96
CA SER A 792 3.97 6.05 20.31
C SER A 792 2.48 5.72 20.26
N TYR A 793 2.14 4.47 19.94
CA TYR A 793 0.76 3.98 19.89
C TYR A 793 0.12 3.97 21.29
N ALA A 794 0.80 3.41 22.30
CA ALA A 794 0.29 3.32 23.66
C ALA A 794 0.02 4.70 24.31
N LEU A 795 0.75 5.73 23.89
CA LEU A 795 0.62 7.10 24.40
C LEU A 795 -0.14 8.05 23.45
N GLY A 796 -0.57 7.58 22.26
CA GLY A 796 -1.28 8.38 21.26
C GLY A 796 -0.45 9.51 20.63
N LEU A 797 0.85 9.31 20.43
CA LEU A 797 1.78 10.34 19.93
C LEU A 797 1.90 10.32 18.40
N HIS A 798 1.96 11.50 17.78
CA HIS A 798 2.05 11.67 16.32
C HIS A 798 3.36 12.29 15.81
N GLY A 799 4.33 12.53 16.70
CA GLY A 799 5.63 13.07 16.34
C GLY A 799 6.62 12.02 15.80
N PRO A 800 7.89 12.39 15.59
CA PRO A 800 8.91 11.47 15.08
C PRO A 800 9.07 10.23 15.96
N SER A 801 9.05 9.03 15.38
CA SER A 801 9.14 7.76 16.11
C SER A 801 10.18 6.86 15.47
N LEU A 802 11.30 6.61 16.16
CA LEU A 802 12.39 5.80 15.63
C LEU A 802 13.18 5.07 16.71
N VAL A 803 13.81 3.99 16.27
CA VAL A 803 14.88 3.31 17.01
C VAL A 803 16.20 3.53 16.29
N VAL A 804 17.21 3.94 17.04
CA VAL A 804 18.57 4.13 16.55
C VAL A 804 19.52 3.08 17.13
N ASP A 805 20.38 2.56 16.27
CA ASP A 805 21.44 1.62 16.63
C ASP A 805 22.77 2.12 16.05
N THR A 806 23.60 2.64 16.95
CA THR A 806 25.02 2.96 16.73
C THR A 806 25.89 2.17 17.71
N ALA A 807 25.46 0.95 18.07
CA ALA A 807 26.04 0.12 19.11
C ALA A 807 26.08 0.82 20.48
N CYS A 808 27.25 0.90 21.14
CA CYS A 808 27.37 1.39 22.52
C CYS A 808 27.00 2.88 22.72
N SER A 809 26.90 3.69 21.66
CA SER A 809 26.56 5.12 21.75
C SER A 809 25.08 5.42 21.49
N SER A 810 24.26 4.40 21.24
CA SER A 810 22.90 4.56 20.71
C SER A 810 21.98 5.42 21.56
N SER A 811 22.02 5.29 22.89
CA SER A 811 21.16 6.07 23.79
C SER A 811 21.49 7.57 23.77
N LEU A 812 22.77 7.92 23.62
CA LEU A 812 23.20 9.32 23.50
C LEU A 812 22.81 9.91 22.14
N VAL A 813 22.86 9.10 21.08
CA VAL A 813 22.39 9.51 19.75
C VAL A 813 20.87 9.70 19.74
N ALA A 814 20.11 8.82 20.40
CA ALA A 814 18.67 8.95 20.58
C ALA A 814 18.32 10.27 21.30
N LEU A 815 19.02 10.57 22.39
CA LEU A 815 18.89 11.83 23.12
C LEU A 815 19.24 13.05 22.25
N HIS A 816 20.31 12.96 21.45
CA HIS A 816 20.69 14.02 20.53
C HIS A 816 19.59 14.28 19.48
N MET A 817 19.04 13.22 18.89
CA MET A 817 17.94 13.32 17.91
C MET A 817 16.69 13.92 18.54
N ALA A 818 16.31 13.47 19.74
CA ALA A 818 15.19 14.03 20.48
C ALA A 818 15.36 15.53 20.76
N ARG A 819 16.56 15.94 21.18
CA ARG A 819 16.91 17.37 21.36
C ARG A 819 16.75 18.14 20.05
N GLN A 820 17.27 17.63 18.95
CA GLN A 820 17.19 18.31 17.65
C GLN A 820 15.75 18.48 17.19
N SER A 821 14.91 17.44 17.32
CA SER A 821 13.50 17.51 16.94
C SER A 821 12.70 18.50 17.80
N LEU A 822 12.98 18.59 19.10
CA LEU A 822 12.38 19.61 19.97
C LEU A 822 12.76 21.04 19.55
N LEU A 823 14.04 21.27 19.24
CA LEU A 823 14.53 22.60 18.85
C LEU A 823 14.04 23.04 17.47
N ARG A 824 13.81 22.08 16.57
CA ARG A 824 13.24 22.33 15.24
C ARG A 824 11.71 22.45 15.24
N GLY A 825 11.06 22.19 16.38
CA GLY A 825 9.60 22.20 16.48
C GLY A 825 8.94 21.02 15.78
N GLU A 826 9.68 19.93 15.51
CA GLU A 826 9.13 18.67 15.00
C GLU A 826 8.32 17.94 16.08
N CYS A 827 8.63 18.20 17.36
CA CYS A 827 7.84 17.78 18.51
C CYS A 827 7.80 18.86 19.62
N ASP A 828 6.81 18.75 20.51
CA ASP A 828 6.65 19.59 21.71
C ASP A 828 7.04 18.88 23.02
N ILE A 829 7.04 17.54 22.99
CA ILE A 829 7.56 16.66 24.03
C ILE A 829 8.31 15.52 23.36
N ALA A 830 9.42 15.06 23.95
CA ALA A 830 10.18 13.94 23.39
C ALA A 830 10.59 12.93 24.45
N PHE A 831 10.46 11.65 24.10
CA PHE A 831 10.96 10.52 24.89
C PHE A 831 12.29 10.11 24.29
N ALA A 832 13.35 10.11 25.10
CA ALA A 832 14.65 9.58 24.72
C ALA A 832 15.04 8.46 25.68
N GLY A 833 15.43 7.31 25.16
CA GLY A 833 15.76 6.19 26.04
C GLY A 833 16.33 4.98 25.33
N GLY A 834 16.50 3.90 26.09
CA GLY A 834 16.99 2.65 25.55
C GLY A 834 16.90 1.50 26.54
N ALA A 835 16.92 0.29 26.00
CA ALA A 835 16.98 -0.94 26.79
C ALA A 835 18.06 -1.87 26.24
N SER A 836 18.66 -2.64 27.15
CA SER A 836 19.60 -3.71 26.82
C SER A 836 19.43 -4.81 27.85
N LEU A 837 19.05 -6.01 27.40
CA LEU A 837 18.99 -7.21 28.24
C LEU A 837 19.98 -8.27 27.74
N MET A 838 20.37 -9.17 28.64
CA MET A 838 21.25 -10.30 28.34
C MET A 838 20.45 -11.58 28.57
N LEU A 839 19.79 -12.09 27.52
CA LEU A 839 18.92 -13.26 27.63
C LEU A 839 19.62 -14.54 27.16
N THR A 840 20.64 -14.40 26.30
CA THR A 840 21.44 -15.53 25.81
C THR A 840 22.93 -15.31 26.04
N PRO A 841 23.74 -16.38 26.11
CA PRO A 841 25.18 -16.26 26.30
C PRO A 841 25.92 -15.83 25.02
N GLY A 842 25.27 -15.83 23.85
CA GLY A 842 25.92 -15.67 22.53
C GLY A 842 26.78 -14.40 22.40
N ALA A 843 26.21 -13.25 22.75
CA ALA A 843 26.93 -11.98 22.72
C ALA A 843 28.08 -11.92 23.75
N SER A 844 27.88 -12.50 24.94
CA SER A 844 28.94 -12.59 25.97
C SER A 844 30.12 -13.45 25.49
N VAL A 845 29.83 -14.59 24.87
CA VAL A 845 30.85 -15.48 24.30
C VAL A 845 31.65 -14.78 23.21
N ALA A 846 30.97 -14.10 22.28
CA ALA A 846 31.62 -13.37 21.19
C ALA A 846 32.55 -12.25 21.73
N LEU A 847 32.09 -11.46 22.69
CA LEU A 847 32.89 -10.39 23.30
C LEU A 847 34.08 -10.92 24.12
N SER A 848 33.90 -12.06 24.80
CA SER A 848 34.98 -12.75 25.52
C SER A 848 36.05 -13.28 24.57
N GLN A 849 35.66 -13.82 23.40
CA GLN A 849 36.59 -14.23 22.34
C GLN A 849 37.39 -13.06 21.76
N MET A 850 36.80 -11.86 21.72
CA MET A 850 37.49 -10.63 21.32
C MET A 850 38.36 -10.01 22.42
N GLN A 851 38.43 -10.64 23.60
CA GLN A 851 39.12 -10.11 24.78
C GLN A 851 38.63 -8.70 25.19
N ALA A 852 37.35 -8.40 24.92
CA ALA A 852 36.77 -7.09 25.23
C ALA A 852 36.24 -6.99 26.68
N VAL A 853 35.97 -8.14 27.32
CA VAL A 853 35.34 -8.23 28.66
C VAL A 853 36.40 -8.49 29.74
N ALA A 854 36.30 -7.77 30.86
CA ALA A 854 37.19 -7.92 32.02
C ALA A 854 37.00 -9.29 32.69
N ALA A 855 38.08 -9.89 33.20
CA ALA A 855 38.05 -11.26 33.74
C ALA A 855 37.13 -11.42 34.96
N ASP A 856 37.03 -10.37 35.78
CA ASP A 856 36.15 -10.28 36.95
C ASP A 856 34.82 -9.57 36.66
N GLY A 857 34.54 -9.28 35.38
CA GLY A 857 33.34 -8.59 34.91
C GLY A 857 33.21 -7.13 35.36
N ARG A 858 34.25 -6.50 35.91
CA ARG A 858 34.19 -5.14 36.46
C ARG A 858 34.88 -4.13 35.57
N CYS A 859 34.23 -2.98 35.36
CA CYS A 859 34.85 -1.84 34.70
C CYS A 859 35.83 -1.14 35.65
N LYS A 860 37.12 -1.11 35.29
CA LYS A 860 38.19 -0.43 36.06
C LYS A 860 38.67 0.82 35.30
N THR A 861 37.74 1.71 34.97
CA THR A 861 37.97 2.83 34.06
C THR A 861 39.14 3.70 34.53
N PHE A 862 40.13 3.91 33.67
CA PHE A 862 41.38 4.66 33.93
C PHE A 862 42.31 4.07 35.00
N ASP A 863 42.02 2.89 35.55
CA ASP A 863 42.93 2.20 36.47
C ASP A 863 44.05 1.48 35.70
N ALA A 864 45.23 1.35 36.31
CA ALA A 864 46.35 0.62 35.71
C ALA A 864 46.06 -0.88 35.49
N SER A 865 45.09 -1.44 36.21
CA SER A 865 44.63 -2.82 36.10
C SER A 865 43.45 -3.03 35.15
N ALA A 866 43.08 -2.01 34.35
CA ALA A 866 41.99 -2.13 33.37
C ALA A 866 42.26 -3.21 32.31
N ASP A 867 41.39 -4.21 32.27
CA ASP A 867 41.53 -5.43 31.45
C ASP A 867 40.32 -5.71 30.54
N GLY A 868 39.36 -4.79 30.48
CA GLY A 868 38.15 -4.89 29.66
C GLY A 868 36.98 -4.14 30.30
N PHE A 869 35.78 -4.26 29.72
CA PHE A 869 34.55 -3.75 30.32
C PHE A 869 33.68 -4.86 30.92
N GLY A 870 32.86 -4.51 31.89
CA GLY A 870 31.81 -5.37 32.45
C GLY A 870 30.50 -5.20 31.69
N ARG A 871 29.78 -6.30 31.45
CA ARG A 871 28.44 -6.24 30.83
C ARG A 871 27.35 -6.03 31.88
N GLY A 872 26.30 -5.31 31.49
CA GLY A 872 25.14 -5.07 32.33
C GLY A 872 23.86 -4.95 31.53
N GLU A 873 22.75 -5.28 32.18
CA GLU A 873 21.39 -5.00 31.72
C GLU A 873 20.96 -3.60 32.16
N GLY A 874 19.97 -3.03 31.48
CA GLY A 874 19.37 -1.78 31.93
C GLY A 874 18.34 -1.22 30.97
N VAL A 875 17.42 -0.44 31.52
CA VAL A 875 16.48 0.39 30.78
C VAL A 875 16.47 1.79 31.38
N GLY A 876 16.42 2.81 30.53
CA GLY A 876 16.32 4.19 30.97
C GLY A 876 15.55 5.02 29.94
N VAL A 877 14.65 5.87 30.42
CA VAL A 877 13.86 6.80 29.60
C VAL A 877 13.86 8.16 30.28
N VAL A 878 14.09 9.21 29.49
CA VAL A 878 13.92 10.60 29.89
C VAL A 878 12.87 11.27 29.02
N VAL A 879 12.08 12.14 29.64
CA VAL A 879 11.08 12.97 28.99
C VAL A 879 11.63 14.38 28.88
N LEU A 880 11.55 14.95 27.69
CA LEU A 880 12.22 16.18 27.32
C LEU A 880 11.21 17.20 26.80
N ARG A 881 11.42 18.47 27.15
CA ARG A 881 10.72 19.63 26.58
C ARG A 881 11.70 20.75 26.29
N ARG A 882 11.32 21.71 25.46
CA ARG A 882 12.04 22.99 25.42
C ARG A 882 11.96 23.64 26.80
N LEU A 883 13.04 24.26 27.26
CA LEU A 883 13.11 24.86 28.58
C LEU A 883 12.05 25.96 28.73
N SER A 884 11.85 26.77 27.69
CA SER A 884 10.79 27.78 27.68
C SER A 884 9.40 27.18 27.93
N ASP A 885 9.08 26.07 27.25
CA ASP A 885 7.79 25.38 27.38
C ASP A 885 7.64 24.70 28.74
N ALA A 886 8.71 24.10 29.26
CA ALA A 886 8.72 23.47 30.58
C ALA A 886 8.44 24.49 31.70
N LEU A 887 9.07 25.67 31.61
CA LEU A 887 8.84 26.76 32.56
C LEU A 887 7.42 27.33 32.47
N VAL A 888 6.83 27.37 31.27
CA VAL A 888 5.43 27.80 31.06
C VAL A 888 4.45 26.77 31.62
N ALA A 889 4.74 25.48 31.45
CA ALA A 889 3.92 24.38 31.96
C ALA A 889 4.02 24.22 33.49
N GLY A 890 5.04 24.81 34.12
CA GLY A 890 5.31 24.65 35.55
C GLY A 890 5.93 23.29 35.88
N ASP A 891 6.62 22.68 34.91
CA ASP A 891 7.31 21.41 35.09
C ASP A 891 8.49 21.55 36.08
N VAL A 892 8.86 20.43 36.71
CA VAL A 892 10.11 20.33 37.48
C VAL A 892 11.25 20.07 36.48
N VAL A 893 12.30 20.90 36.52
CA VAL A 893 13.45 20.87 35.60
C VAL A 893 14.75 20.64 36.34
#